data_AF-A0A0T5Z0H7-F1
#
_entry.id   AF-A0A0T5Z0H7-F1
#
_cell.length_a   1.000
_cell.length_b   1.000
_cell.length_c   1.000
_cell.angle_alpha   90.00
_cell.angle_beta   90.00
_cell.angle_gamma   90.00
#
_symmetry.space_group_name_H-M   'P 1'
#
loop_
_entity.id
_entity.type
_entity.pdbx_description
1 polymer ?
#
loop_
_entity_poly.entity_id
_entity_poly.type
_entity_poly.pdbx_seq_one_letter_code
_entity_poly.pdbx_strand_id
1 'polypeptide(L)'
;MSGNKKLFFSWSITLLAVVLMTLLYRGETTQFFGIAESREQVISFQYPVAIHRLHVVPGQEVKQGDLVAELMRADLLTKIAMADYQIDVLSAERSLRHEKLKSELQSLRAQQAAELVEIDYQIRELESQYSINRKLVGEERYLKSKSGKEASSPLRLKIAGLKEKRAHLLQSLKPKMDNLRGQLRGRDPLDAKIEKLKAKRRSLDAAKSELFIHSPFDGMVGSVLFREGEDVAPFKPVITLHGKTPSYIKGYIHEDVFNNVHVGQQVWISPASNSDEPMAGYVKSVGSRIVEYPDRLKRHQNIAAWGREVLVSIGQKNLLLLGEKVVVSAQRERNPWIAIASPFLPFISSDPQELVYKDSTRLAQTVEASGALYLSDIDRYLVISDKSKANRSLLHLVTPQGKIEEDLQLVGETKIDDMESIASDRRFIYIASSQFYSKKGEINPRGNKLLRLVRRGKVLSLDAEVLLNDVLAQAAQQGGDAEWALYLRRALVDKSMDVEAMFLPREGELVLGFKSPIDGDGKVVFLVIRELDTLFATQQLAPENVAIWRRVAFRDPVTGAFAQVTDALYLHDKLYLLTHSRRGERDNSTLWRFDPESNELMVLRNFTGNRAEGLAYNSARDRFLIVFDGEGKANSHFTHYSQGT
;
A
#
# COMPACT_ATOMS: atom_id res chain seq x y z
N MET A 1 20.89 57.32 66.43
CA MET A 1 21.29 56.65 65.15
C MET A 1 20.58 55.29 64.92
N SER A 2 19.26 55.16 65.15
CA SER A 2 18.53 53.89 64.90
C SER A 2 17.44 53.96 63.80
N GLY A 3 17.06 55.16 63.34
CA GLY A 3 16.05 55.35 62.28
C GLY A 3 16.51 54.96 60.88
N ASN A 4 17.77 55.23 60.51
CA ASN A 4 18.28 54.97 59.16
C ASN A 4 18.46 53.48 58.84
N LYS A 5 18.66 52.62 59.85
CA LYS A 5 18.84 51.18 59.63
C LYS A 5 17.54 50.50 59.20
N LYS A 6 16.39 50.94 59.70
CA LYS A 6 15.07 50.39 59.33
C LYS A 6 14.66 50.78 57.91
N LEU A 7 14.95 52.02 57.51
CA LEU A 7 14.73 52.51 56.15
C LEU A 7 15.61 51.75 55.14
N PHE A 8 16.90 51.58 55.43
CA PHE A 8 17.80 50.84 54.53
C PHE A 8 17.36 49.38 54.36
N PHE A 9 16.90 48.73 55.44
CA PHE A 9 16.39 47.36 55.39
C PHE A 9 15.11 47.26 54.57
N SER A 10 14.20 48.23 54.69
CA SER A 10 12.98 48.30 53.87
C SER A 10 13.32 48.43 52.39
N TRP A 11 14.22 49.34 52.02
CA TRP A 11 14.63 49.54 50.63
C TRP A 11 15.32 48.32 50.03
N SER A 12 16.16 47.62 50.81
CA SER A 12 16.77 46.37 50.38
C SER A 12 15.74 45.26 50.14
N ILE A 13 14.70 45.16 50.97
CA ILE A 13 13.61 44.19 50.78
C ILE A 13 12.78 44.54 49.54
N THR A 14 12.48 45.83 49.31
CA THR A 14 11.73 46.24 48.11
C THR A 14 12.55 46.01 46.84
N LEU A 15 13.85 46.30 46.86
CA LEU A 15 14.75 46.02 45.74
C LEU A 15 14.84 44.51 45.48
N LEU A 16 14.97 43.71 46.55
CA LEU A 16 14.97 42.25 46.43
C LEU A 16 13.63 41.74 45.87
N ALA A 17 12.50 42.30 46.30
CA ALA A 17 11.18 41.94 45.78
C ALA A 17 11.01 42.32 44.31
N VAL A 18 11.50 43.48 43.87
CA VAL A 18 11.47 43.90 42.46
C VAL A 18 12.40 43.03 41.62
N VAL A 19 13.61 42.73 42.10
CA VAL A 19 14.54 41.83 41.40
C VAL A 19 13.96 40.42 41.32
N LEU A 20 13.38 39.89 42.40
CA LEU A 20 12.71 38.60 42.44
C LEU A 20 11.50 38.59 41.50
N MET A 21 10.68 39.66 41.50
CA MET A 21 9.54 39.81 40.61
C MET A 21 9.99 39.87 39.15
N THR A 22 11.07 40.60 38.83
CA THR A 22 11.61 40.70 37.46
C THR A 22 12.22 39.37 36.98
N LEU A 23 12.86 38.63 37.88
CA LEU A 23 13.37 37.28 37.60
C LEU A 23 12.22 36.27 37.42
N LEU A 24 11.12 36.42 38.16
CA LEU A 24 9.91 35.61 38.03
C LEU A 24 9.04 36.03 36.82
N TYR A 25 9.10 37.29 36.38
CA TYR A 25 8.37 37.84 35.23
C TYR A 25 9.13 37.71 33.90
N ARG A 26 10.22 36.94 33.82
CA ARG A 26 10.72 36.43 32.54
C ARG A 26 9.72 35.40 31.98
N GLY A 27 8.54 35.88 31.61
CA GLY A 27 7.53 35.10 30.92
C GLY A 27 8.07 34.74 29.55
N GLU A 28 8.20 33.45 29.28
CA GLU A 28 8.48 32.93 27.94
C GLU A 28 7.37 33.42 27.00
N THR A 29 7.70 34.34 26.08
CA THR A 29 6.74 34.73 25.04
C THR A 29 6.62 33.57 24.07
N THR A 30 5.56 32.78 24.23
CA THR A 30 5.29 31.58 23.40
C THR A 30 4.52 31.92 22.11
N GLN A 31 4.52 33.19 21.71
CA GLN A 31 3.78 33.71 20.57
C GLN A 31 4.70 34.06 19.39
N PHE A 32 4.28 33.71 18.19
CA PHE A 32 4.95 34.10 16.94
C PHE A 32 3.94 34.41 15.84
N PHE A 33 4.36 35.10 14.78
CA PHE A 33 3.49 35.43 13.66
C PHE A 33 3.68 34.46 12.50
N GLY A 34 2.63 34.28 11.70
CA GLY A 34 2.70 33.51 10.47
C GLY A 34 1.76 34.01 9.38
N ILE A 35 1.86 33.37 8.21
CA ILE A 35 1.00 33.60 7.05
C ILE A 35 0.24 32.31 6.77
N ALA A 36 -1.08 32.39 6.59
CA ALA A 36 -1.92 31.28 6.20
C ALA A 36 -1.72 30.97 4.71
N GLU A 37 -1.31 29.75 4.37
CA GLU A 37 -1.03 29.30 3.01
C GLU A 37 -1.78 27.99 2.71
N SER A 38 -1.84 27.63 1.43
CA SER A 38 -2.44 26.37 0.99
C SER A 38 -1.59 25.65 -0.03
N ARG A 39 -1.98 24.42 -0.34
CA ARG A 39 -1.35 23.65 -1.40
C ARG A 39 -1.47 24.43 -2.70
N GLU A 40 -0.34 24.58 -3.37
CA GLU A 40 -0.24 25.17 -4.70
C GLU A 40 0.36 24.13 -5.64
N GLN A 41 -0.24 23.98 -6.81
CA GLN A 41 0.29 23.15 -7.87
C GLN A 41 0.36 23.92 -9.17
N VAL A 42 1.56 23.94 -9.74
CA VAL A 42 1.84 24.53 -11.03
C VAL A 42 1.90 23.42 -12.07
N ILE A 43 0.97 23.44 -13.01
CA ILE A 43 0.90 22.48 -14.11
C ILE A 43 1.86 22.96 -15.20
N SER A 44 2.90 22.17 -15.48
CA SER A 44 3.88 22.42 -16.54
C SER A 44 4.37 21.09 -17.12
N PHE A 45 4.95 21.13 -18.32
CA PHE A 45 5.32 19.93 -19.08
C PHE A 45 6.78 19.96 -19.49
N GLN A 46 7.48 18.83 -19.49
CA GLN A 46 8.89 18.75 -19.88
C GLN A 46 9.11 18.77 -21.41
N TYR A 47 8.02 18.85 -22.18
CA TYR A 47 7.99 18.80 -23.63
C TYR A 47 7.01 19.85 -24.16
N PRO A 48 7.16 20.30 -25.43
CA PRO A 48 6.24 21.25 -26.01
C PRO A 48 4.84 20.64 -26.16
N VAL A 49 3.82 21.42 -25.84
CA VAL A 49 2.40 21.04 -25.94
C VAL A 49 1.59 22.18 -26.52
N ALA A 50 0.53 21.87 -27.25
CA ALA A 50 -0.45 22.84 -27.69
C ALA A 50 -1.71 22.74 -26.82
N ILE A 51 -2.31 23.86 -26.45
CA ILE A 51 -3.58 23.87 -25.72
C ILE A 51 -4.71 23.52 -26.69
N HIS A 52 -5.33 22.35 -26.54
CA HIS A 52 -6.49 21.98 -27.37
C HIS A 52 -7.77 22.61 -26.82
N ARG A 53 -7.99 22.47 -25.51
CA ARG A 53 -9.17 23.01 -24.83
C ARG A 53 -8.88 23.34 -23.37
N LEU A 54 -9.46 24.42 -22.86
CA LEU A 54 -9.43 24.79 -21.45
C LEU A 54 -10.85 24.67 -20.89
N HIS A 55 -10.99 23.88 -19.83
CA HIS A 55 -12.28 23.64 -19.18
C HIS A 55 -12.52 24.54 -17.97
N VAL A 56 -11.56 25.42 -17.69
CA VAL A 56 -11.57 26.26 -16.49
C VAL A 56 -11.17 27.70 -16.79
N VAL A 57 -11.62 28.61 -15.93
CA VAL A 57 -11.21 30.01 -15.92
C VAL A 57 -10.57 30.41 -14.58
N PRO A 58 -9.70 31.45 -14.54
CA PRO A 58 -9.16 31.96 -13.27
C PRO A 58 -10.27 32.32 -12.27
N GLY A 59 -10.07 31.92 -11.01
CA GLY A 59 -11.03 32.09 -9.91
C GLY A 59 -12.12 31.02 -9.82
N GLN A 60 -12.20 30.08 -10.78
CA GLN A 60 -13.18 28.99 -10.75
C GLN A 60 -12.81 27.93 -9.70
N GLU A 61 -13.81 27.40 -9.00
CA GLU A 61 -13.66 26.24 -8.12
C GLU A 61 -13.65 24.94 -8.93
N VAL A 62 -12.73 24.03 -8.58
CA VAL A 62 -12.56 22.71 -9.19
C VAL A 62 -12.50 21.64 -8.11
N LYS A 63 -13.06 20.47 -8.39
CA LYS A 63 -12.95 19.29 -7.53
C LYS A 63 -11.84 18.37 -8.00
N GLN A 64 -11.34 17.53 -7.10
CA GLN A 64 -10.39 16.48 -7.43
C GLN A 64 -10.95 15.58 -8.53
N GLY A 65 -10.16 15.38 -9.58
CA GLY A 65 -10.53 14.59 -10.76
C GLY A 65 -11.21 15.39 -11.87
N ASP A 66 -11.62 16.64 -11.65
CA ASP A 66 -12.21 17.46 -12.71
C ASP A 66 -11.20 17.69 -13.84
N LEU A 67 -11.67 17.59 -15.08
CA LEU A 67 -10.84 17.88 -16.26
C LEU A 67 -10.60 19.39 -16.35
N VAL A 68 -9.34 19.79 -16.33
CA VAL A 68 -8.89 21.20 -16.30
C VAL A 68 -8.48 21.65 -17.70
N ALA A 69 -7.71 20.84 -18.41
CA ALA A 69 -7.22 21.15 -19.74
C ALA A 69 -7.05 19.90 -20.60
N GLU A 70 -7.31 20.05 -21.89
CA GLU A 70 -6.95 19.08 -22.91
C GLU A 70 -5.78 19.63 -23.71
N LEU A 71 -4.71 18.85 -23.81
CA LEU A 71 -3.50 19.21 -24.51
C LEU A 71 -3.33 18.33 -25.74
N MET A 72 -2.55 18.84 -26.69
CA MET A 72 -2.23 18.11 -27.90
C MET A 72 -0.73 18.11 -28.16
N ARG A 73 -0.27 17.00 -28.71
CA ARG A 73 1.08 16.82 -29.23
C ARG A 73 1.03 16.29 -30.65
N ALA A 74 1.42 17.11 -31.61
CA ALA A 74 1.46 16.73 -33.02
C ALA A 74 2.42 15.56 -33.29
N ASP A 75 3.55 15.50 -32.57
CA ASP A 75 4.52 14.41 -32.69
C ASP A 75 3.93 13.06 -32.26
N LEU A 76 3.06 13.06 -31.26
CA LEU A 76 2.46 11.85 -30.71
C LEU A 76 1.42 11.26 -31.67
N LEU A 77 0.55 12.11 -32.24
CA LEU A 77 -0.43 11.68 -33.25
C LEU A 77 0.25 11.04 -34.46
N THR A 78 1.33 11.67 -34.94
CA THR A 78 2.13 11.14 -36.05
C THR A 78 2.75 9.78 -35.71
N LYS A 79 3.34 9.65 -34.52
CA LYS A 79 3.95 8.38 -34.07
C LYS A 79 2.93 7.24 -33.92
N ILE A 80 1.72 7.54 -33.45
CA ILE A 80 0.63 6.56 -33.34
C ILE A 80 0.23 6.09 -34.74
N ALA A 81 -0.05 7.03 -35.66
CA ALA A 81 -0.41 6.70 -37.03
C ALA A 81 0.66 5.86 -37.75
N MET A 82 1.94 6.18 -37.54
CA MET A 82 3.05 5.39 -38.08
C MET A 82 3.13 3.97 -37.49
N ALA A 83 2.91 3.83 -36.18
CA ALA A 83 2.92 2.52 -35.53
C ALA A 83 1.75 1.64 -36.01
N ASP A 84 0.56 2.22 -36.15
CA ASP A 84 -0.62 1.52 -36.67
C ASP A 84 -0.41 1.06 -38.10
N TYR A 85 0.08 1.96 -38.97
CA TYR A 85 0.41 1.61 -40.35
C TYR A 85 1.42 0.44 -40.43
N GLN A 86 2.46 0.45 -39.59
CA GLN A 86 3.45 -0.64 -39.57
C GLN A 86 2.87 -1.96 -39.06
N ILE A 87 1.96 -1.92 -38.08
CA ILE A 87 1.24 -3.10 -37.61
C ILE A 87 0.38 -3.67 -38.75
N ASP A 88 -0.35 -2.82 -39.46
CA ASP A 88 -1.22 -3.22 -40.55
C ASP A 88 -0.44 -3.89 -41.68
N VAL A 89 0.66 -3.28 -42.14
CA VAL A 89 1.54 -3.85 -43.16
C VAL A 89 2.05 -5.23 -42.75
N LEU A 90 2.60 -5.37 -41.53
CA LEU A 90 3.13 -6.65 -41.06
C LEU A 90 2.03 -7.70 -40.87
N SER A 91 0.83 -7.29 -40.46
CA SER A 91 -0.32 -8.19 -40.31
C SER A 91 -0.83 -8.70 -41.67
N ALA A 92 -0.81 -7.85 -42.69
CA ALA A 92 -1.13 -8.22 -44.06
C ALA A 92 -0.08 -9.18 -44.64
N GLU A 93 1.21 -8.90 -44.43
CA GLU A 93 2.31 -9.79 -44.84
C GLU A 93 2.23 -11.16 -44.16
N ARG A 94 1.92 -11.19 -42.86
CA ARG A 94 1.72 -12.45 -42.11
C ARG A 94 0.57 -13.25 -42.71
N SER A 95 -0.56 -12.60 -42.96
CA SER A 95 -1.75 -13.24 -43.55
C SER A 95 -1.45 -13.82 -44.93
N LEU A 96 -0.77 -13.05 -45.79
CA LEU A 96 -0.35 -13.51 -47.12
C LEU A 96 0.62 -14.70 -47.04
N ARG A 97 1.59 -14.67 -46.12
CA ARG A 97 2.51 -15.79 -45.91
C ARG A 97 1.75 -17.03 -45.45
N HIS A 98 0.81 -16.88 -44.51
CA HIS A 98 0.01 -17.99 -44.00
C HIS A 98 -0.82 -18.65 -45.11
N GLU A 99 -1.50 -17.86 -45.95
CA GLU A 99 -2.24 -18.38 -47.11
C GLU A 99 -1.32 -19.04 -48.14
N LYS A 100 -0.12 -18.49 -48.39
CA LYS A 100 0.86 -19.13 -49.28
C LYS A 100 1.30 -20.51 -48.78
N LEU A 101 1.62 -20.63 -47.49
CA LEU A 101 2.00 -21.91 -46.87
C LEU A 101 0.86 -22.93 -46.93
N LYS A 102 -0.37 -22.49 -46.70
CA LYS A 102 -1.57 -23.32 -46.78
C LYS A 102 -1.82 -23.81 -48.21
N SER A 103 -1.70 -22.94 -49.20
CA SER A 103 -1.80 -23.28 -50.61
C SER A 103 -0.72 -24.27 -51.04
N GLU A 104 0.53 -24.08 -50.62
CA GLU A 104 1.64 -25.01 -50.90
C GLU A 104 1.41 -26.39 -50.26
N LEU A 105 0.86 -26.45 -49.04
CA LEU A 105 0.51 -27.71 -48.41
C LEU A 105 -0.64 -28.42 -49.14
N GLN A 106 -1.62 -27.67 -49.66
CA GLN A 106 -2.72 -28.22 -50.45
C GLN A 106 -2.24 -28.77 -51.80
N SER A 107 -1.39 -28.03 -52.52
CA SER A 107 -0.84 -28.49 -53.80
C SER A 107 0.01 -29.75 -53.62
N LEU A 108 0.83 -29.81 -52.57
CA LEU A 108 1.66 -30.99 -52.27
C LEU A 108 0.81 -32.23 -51.93
N ARG A 109 -0.32 -32.04 -51.24
CA ARG A 109 -1.28 -33.11 -50.96
C ARG A 109 -1.97 -33.60 -52.22
N ALA A 110 -2.39 -32.69 -53.09
CA ALA A 110 -3.01 -33.05 -54.36
C ALA A 110 -2.04 -33.84 -55.25
N GLN A 111 -0.77 -33.40 -55.31
CA GLN A 111 0.29 -34.10 -56.04
C GLN A 111 0.53 -35.51 -55.47
N GLN A 112 0.69 -35.62 -54.14
CA GLN A 112 0.86 -36.93 -53.48
C GLN A 112 -0.32 -37.86 -53.80
N ALA A 113 -1.55 -37.38 -53.72
CA ALA A 113 -2.74 -38.18 -54.00
C ALA A 113 -2.79 -38.64 -55.46
N ALA A 114 -2.50 -37.76 -56.41
CA ALA A 114 -2.47 -38.10 -57.84
C ALA A 114 -1.42 -39.17 -58.14
N GLU A 115 -0.19 -39.00 -57.66
CA GLU A 115 0.89 -39.98 -57.87
C GLU A 115 0.61 -41.33 -57.20
N LEU A 116 0.00 -41.34 -56.01
CA LEU A 116 -0.41 -42.58 -55.35
C LEU A 116 -1.51 -43.31 -56.13
N VAL A 117 -2.50 -42.59 -56.65
CA VAL A 117 -3.57 -43.18 -57.47
C VAL A 117 -3.01 -43.83 -58.74
N GLU A 118 -2.02 -43.19 -59.39
CA GLU A 118 -1.34 -43.75 -60.55
C GLU A 118 -0.57 -45.03 -60.21
N ILE A 119 0.23 -45.01 -59.13
CA ILE A 119 0.99 -46.18 -58.68
C ILE A 119 0.05 -47.32 -58.27
N ASP A 120 -1.02 -47.02 -57.52
CA ASP A 120 -2.01 -48.01 -57.07
C ASP A 120 -2.83 -48.59 -58.23
N TYR A 121 -3.07 -47.81 -59.30
CA TYR A 121 -3.65 -48.31 -60.55
C TYR A 121 -2.69 -49.33 -61.23
N GLN A 122 -1.41 -48.98 -61.40
CA GLN A 122 -0.40 -49.86 -62.01
C GLN A 122 -0.20 -51.16 -61.22
N ILE A 123 -0.20 -51.07 -59.88
CA ILE A 123 -0.13 -52.25 -59.01
C ILE A 123 -1.33 -53.17 -59.24
N ARG A 124 -2.56 -52.62 -59.24
CA ARG A 124 -3.79 -53.40 -59.43
C ARG A 124 -3.85 -54.07 -60.81
N GLU A 125 -3.43 -53.36 -61.85
CA GLU A 125 -3.35 -53.91 -63.21
C GLU A 125 -2.41 -55.12 -63.27
N LEU A 126 -1.19 -54.98 -62.73
CA LEU A 126 -0.20 -56.06 -62.71
C LEU A 126 -0.60 -57.22 -61.80
N GLU A 127 -1.23 -56.95 -60.66
CA GLU A 127 -1.77 -57.97 -59.75
C GLU A 127 -2.90 -58.77 -60.42
N SER A 128 -3.78 -58.10 -61.17
CA SER A 128 -4.82 -58.74 -61.98
C SER A 128 -4.20 -59.66 -63.04
N GLN A 129 -3.26 -59.15 -63.85
CA GLN A 129 -2.55 -59.94 -64.87
C GLN A 129 -1.83 -61.16 -64.26
N TYR A 130 -1.14 -60.97 -63.13
CA TYR A 130 -0.47 -62.05 -62.41
C TYR A 130 -1.47 -63.12 -61.93
N SER A 131 -2.62 -62.70 -61.40
CA SER A 131 -3.67 -63.61 -60.93
C SER A 131 -4.29 -64.45 -62.06
N ILE A 132 -4.49 -63.85 -63.24
CA ILE A 132 -5.00 -64.52 -64.45
C ILE A 132 -3.96 -65.52 -64.96
N ASN A 133 -2.69 -65.11 -65.10
CA ASN A 133 -1.60 -66.00 -65.51
C ASN A 133 -1.48 -67.21 -64.58
N ARG A 134 -1.64 -67.01 -63.27
CA ARG A 134 -1.64 -68.12 -62.30
C ARG A 134 -2.80 -69.10 -62.53
N LYS A 135 -4.01 -68.60 -62.84
CA LYS A 135 -5.17 -69.45 -63.14
C LYS A 135 -5.02 -70.22 -64.45
N LEU A 136 -4.45 -69.60 -65.49
CA LEU A 136 -4.27 -70.19 -66.82
C LEU A 136 -3.20 -71.27 -66.90
N VAL A 137 -2.14 -71.18 -66.07
CA VAL A 137 -1.07 -72.20 -66.03
C VAL A 137 -1.55 -73.52 -65.38
N GLY A 138 -2.71 -73.53 -64.73
CA GLY A 138 -3.38 -74.70 -64.17
C GLY A 138 -2.72 -75.24 -62.90
N GLU A 139 -3.52 -75.60 -61.90
CA GLU A 139 -3.04 -76.24 -60.66
C GLU A 139 -2.26 -77.54 -60.93
N GLU A 140 -2.50 -78.20 -62.06
CA GLU A 140 -1.86 -79.46 -62.46
C GLU A 140 -0.38 -79.34 -62.88
N ARG A 141 0.07 -78.19 -63.42
CA ARG A 141 1.51 -77.94 -63.66
C ARG A 141 2.23 -77.36 -62.43
N TYR A 142 1.47 -76.78 -61.50
CA TYR A 142 2.01 -76.16 -60.29
C TYR A 142 2.59 -77.19 -59.30
N LEU A 143 1.97 -78.37 -59.19
CA LEU A 143 2.45 -79.46 -58.32
C LEU A 143 3.70 -80.20 -58.87
N LYS A 144 3.99 -80.12 -60.18
CA LYS A 144 5.17 -80.77 -60.81
C LYS A 144 6.42 -79.90 -60.91
N SER A 145 6.34 -78.60 -60.62
CA SER A 145 7.44 -77.64 -60.77
C SER A 145 8.01 -77.14 -59.43
N LYS A 146 8.05 -77.99 -58.40
CA LYS A 146 8.68 -77.73 -57.10
C LYS A 146 10.23 -77.69 -57.13
N SER A 147 10.82 -77.28 -58.26
CA SER A 147 12.26 -77.08 -58.40
C SER A 147 12.56 -75.65 -58.86
N GLY A 148 12.76 -74.76 -57.87
CA GLY A 148 13.79 -73.72 -57.92
C GLY A 148 13.62 -72.47 -58.81
N LYS A 149 12.56 -72.30 -59.60
CA LYS A 149 12.37 -71.10 -60.45
C LYS A 149 11.18 -70.20 -60.11
N GLU A 150 10.53 -70.39 -58.95
CA GLU A 150 9.43 -69.53 -58.50
C GLU A 150 9.87 -68.14 -58.01
N ALA A 151 11.16 -67.95 -57.70
CA ALA A 151 11.69 -66.71 -57.15
C ALA A 151 11.78 -65.53 -58.15
N SER A 152 11.51 -65.74 -59.44
CA SER A 152 11.77 -64.73 -60.49
C SER A 152 10.65 -64.62 -61.54
N SER A 153 9.39 -64.48 -61.10
CA SER A 153 8.33 -64.02 -62.03
C SER A 153 8.54 -62.52 -62.30
N PRO A 154 8.81 -62.09 -63.55
CA PRO A 154 9.08 -60.67 -63.86
C PRO A 154 7.95 -59.73 -63.42
N LEU A 155 6.70 -60.21 -63.38
CA LEU A 155 5.53 -59.48 -62.88
C LEU A 155 5.62 -59.20 -61.37
N ARG A 156 6.06 -60.17 -60.56
CA ARG A 156 6.21 -59.99 -59.11
C ARG A 156 7.31 -58.97 -58.77
N LEU A 157 8.44 -59.00 -59.48
CA LEU A 157 9.52 -58.02 -59.30
C LEU A 157 9.03 -56.60 -59.63
N LYS A 158 8.24 -56.42 -60.69
CA LYS A 158 7.61 -55.13 -61.02
C LYS A 158 6.64 -54.64 -59.95
N ILE A 159 5.76 -55.52 -59.45
CA ILE A 159 4.83 -55.17 -58.35
C ILE A 159 5.60 -54.77 -57.09
N ALA A 160 6.66 -55.50 -56.72
CA ALA A 160 7.50 -55.17 -55.58
C ALA A 160 8.18 -53.80 -55.75
N GLY A 161 8.75 -53.53 -56.92
CA GLY A 161 9.35 -52.22 -57.24
C GLY A 161 8.35 -51.06 -57.19
N LEU A 162 7.09 -51.26 -57.64
CA LEU A 162 6.05 -50.24 -57.51
C LEU A 162 5.62 -50.02 -56.06
N LYS A 163 5.52 -51.08 -55.25
CA LYS A 163 5.24 -50.97 -53.80
C LYS A 163 6.37 -50.22 -53.07
N GLU A 164 7.62 -50.46 -53.45
CA GLU A 164 8.78 -49.73 -52.94
C GLU A 164 8.76 -48.26 -53.39
N LYS A 165 8.47 -47.98 -54.67
CA LYS A 165 8.28 -46.60 -55.19
C LYS A 165 7.19 -45.85 -54.41
N ARG A 166 6.06 -46.51 -54.13
CA ARG A 166 4.98 -45.97 -53.31
C ARG A 166 5.45 -45.62 -51.90
N ALA A 167 6.18 -46.53 -51.25
CA ALA A 167 6.72 -46.31 -49.92
C ALA A 167 7.73 -45.14 -49.91
N HIS A 168 8.62 -45.09 -50.91
CA HIS A 168 9.60 -44.02 -51.07
C HIS A 168 8.94 -42.65 -51.30
N LEU A 169 7.88 -42.58 -52.12
CA LEU A 169 7.09 -41.35 -52.32
C LEU A 169 6.49 -40.83 -51.01
N LEU A 170 5.89 -41.71 -50.22
CA LEU A 170 5.34 -41.35 -48.92
C LEU A 170 6.44 -40.88 -47.95
N GLN A 171 7.58 -41.59 -47.94
CA GLN A 171 8.71 -41.26 -47.08
C GLN A 171 9.37 -39.93 -47.43
N SER A 172 9.46 -39.58 -48.73
CA SER A 172 10.09 -38.34 -49.18
C SER A 172 9.20 -37.10 -48.98
N LEU A 173 7.88 -37.23 -49.15
CA LEU A 173 6.95 -36.09 -49.04
C LEU A 173 6.50 -35.80 -47.60
N LYS A 174 6.43 -36.83 -46.74
CA LYS A 174 6.03 -36.69 -45.34
C LYS A 174 6.80 -35.59 -44.57
N PRO A 175 8.16 -35.55 -44.57
CA PRO A 175 8.88 -34.52 -43.83
C PRO A 175 8.61 -33.11 -44.35
N LYS A 176 8.41 -32.94 -45.67
CA LYS A 176 8.08 -31.63 -46.26
C LYS A 176 6.69 -31.16 -45.82
N MET A 177 5.70 -32.04 -45.85
CA MET A 177 4.35 -31.74 -45.37
C MET A 177 4.31 -31.45 -43.87
N ASP A 178 5.07 -32.19 -43.07
CA ASP A 178 5.14 -32.01 -41.62
C ASP A 178 5.86 -30.71 -41.25
N ASN A 179 6.90 -30.30 -41.99
CA ASN A 179 7.53 -28.98 -41.85
C ASN A 179 6.52 -27.84 -42.15
N LEU A 180 5.81 -27.90 -43.28
CA LEU A 180 4.79 -26.89 -43.61
C LEU A 180 3.67 -26.83 -42.57
N ARG A 181 3.20 -27.98 -42.06
CA ARG A 181 2.24 -28.03 -40.95
C ARG A 181 2.81 -27.42 -39.68
N GLY A 182 4.09 -27.68 -39.38
CA GLY A 182 4.80 -27.11 -38.26
C GLY A 182 4.86 -25.59 -38.34
N GLN A 183 5.17 -25.04 -39.52
CA GLN A 183 5.17 -23.59 -39.76
C GLN A 183 3.78 -22.96 -39.66
N LEU A 184 2.73 -23.65 -40.14
CA LEU A 184 1.34 -23.17 -40.02
C LEU A 184 0.81 -23.18 -38.58
N ARG A 185 1.25 -24.14 -37.75
CA ARG A 185 0.85 -24.26 -36.34
C ARG A 185 1.73 -23.42 -35.40
N GLY A 186 2.98 -23.21 -35.80
CA GLY A 186 3.96 -22.44 -35.04
C GLY A 186 3.68 -20.95 -35.07
N ARG A 187 4.39 -20.22 -34.20
CA ARG A 187 4.36 -18.76 -34.19
C ARG A 187 5.13 -18.21 -35.39
N ASP A 188 4.53 -17.25 -36.11
CA ASP A 188 5.20 -16.64 -37.27
C ASP A 188 6.31 -15.70 -36.74
N PRO A 189 7.52 -15.66 -37.35
CA PRO A 189 8.57 -14.71 -36.98
C PRO A 189 8.11 -13.24 -36.97
N LEU A 190 7.11 -12.87 -37.77
CA LEU A 190 6.52 -11.54 -37.77
C LEU A 190 5.70 -11.25 -36.51
N ASP A 191 5.21 -12.27 -35.80
CA ASP A 191 4.41 -12.07 -34.59
C ASP A 191 5.21 -11.33 -33.51
N ALA A 192 6.50 -11.62 -33.38
CA ALA A 192 7.37 -10.90 -32.45
C ALA A 192 7.50 -9.41 -32.81
N LYS A 193 7.59 -9.09 -34.10
CA LYS A 193 7.66 -7.70 -34.59
C LYS A 193 6.35 -6.95 -34.37
N ILE A 194 5.23 -7.60 -34.69
CA ILE A 194 3.87 -7.06 -34.47
C ILE A 194 3.66 -6.78 -32.98
N GLU A 195 3.99 -7.73 -32.10
CA GLU A 195 3.81 -7.53 -30.65
C GLU A 195 4.70 -6.41 -30.10
N LYS A 196 5.93 -6.26 -30.59
CA LYS A 196 6.80 -5.13 -30.24
C LYS A 196 6.17 -3.78 -30.66
N LEU A 197 5.61 -3.69 -31.86
CA LEU A 197 4.95 -2.47 -32.33
C LEU A 197 3.66 -2.19 -31.57
N LYS A 198 2.85 -3.20 -31.24
CA LYS A 198 1.66 -3.05 -30.38
C LYS A 198 2.04 -2.57 -28.98
N ALA A 199 3.13 -3.07 -28.40
CA ALA A 199 3.64 -2.55 -27.13
C ALA A 199 4.06 -1.08 -27.26
N LYS A 200 4.74 -0.72 -28.36
CA LYS A 200 5.09 0.68 -28.64
C LYS A 200 3.85 1.56 -28.78
N ARG A 201 2.84 1.12 -29.53
CA ARG A 201 1.54 1.81 -29.66
C ARG A 201 0.88 2.03 -28.31
N ARG A 202 0.79 0.99 -27.47
CA ARG A 202 0.23 1.11 -26.10
C ARG A 202 0.94 2.18 -25.26
N SER A 203 2.26 2.27 -25.34
CA SER A 203 3.00 3.35 -24.64
C SER A 203 2.70 4.75 -25.20
N LEU A 204 2.45 4.87 -26.51
CA LEU A 204 2.06 6.14 -27.12
C LEU A 204 0.63 6.53 -26.73
N ASP A 205 -0.28 5.57 -26.63
CA ASP A 205 -1.65 5.79 -26.14
C ASP A 205 -1.67 6.24 -24.67
N ALA A 206 -0.83 5.65 -23.82
CA ALA A 206 -0.66 6.10 -22.43
C ALA A 206 -0.15 7.56 -22.37
N ALA A 207 0.90 7.88 -23.13
CA ALA A 207 1.40 9.25 -23.23
C ALA A 207 0.35 10.24 -23.79
N LYS A 208 -0.63 9.76 -24.58
CA LYS A 208 -1.74 10.59 -25.07
C LYS A 208 -2.76 10.84 -23.97
N SER A 209 -3.04 9.84 -23.13
CA SER A 209 -3.94 9.99 -21.98
C SER A 209 -3.42 10.99 -20.93
N GLU A 210 -2.09 11.10 -20.78
CA GLU A 210 -1.45 12.10 -19.91
C GLU A 210 -1.67 13.55 -20.38
N LEU A 211 -2.14 13.76 -21.61
CA LEU A 211 -2.47 15.10 -22.12
C LEU A 211 -3.84 15.60 -21.66
N PHE A 212 -4.62 14.76 -20.96
CA PHE A 212 -5.84 15.17 -20.28
C PHE A 212 -5.51 15.48 -18.83
N ILE A 213 -5.53 16.78 -18.50
CA ILE A 213 -5.06 17.27 -17.22
C ILE A 213 -6.22 17.35 -16.25
N HIS A 214 -6.14 16.56 -15.17
CA HIS A 214 -7.14 16.54 -14.12
C HIS A 214 -6.67 17.28 -12.87
N SER A 215 -7.60 17.86 -12.12
CA SER A 215 -7.29 18.50 -10.86
C SER A 215 -6.86 17.46 -9.81
N PRO A 216 -5.72 17.64 -9.13
CA PRO A 216 -5.20 16.67 -8.16
C PRO A 216 -5.85 16.80 -6.77
N PHE A 217 -6.53 17.91 -6.50
CA PHE A 217 -7.21 18.20 -5.23
C PHE A 217 -8.35 19.19 -5.45
N ASP A 218 -9.26 19.28 -4.47
CA ASP A 218 -10.30 20.31 -4.43
C ASP A 218 -9.66 21.69 -4.23
N GLY A 219 -9.95 22.64 -5.13
CA GLY A 219 -9.24 23.91 -5.16
C GLY A 219 -9.90 24.97 -6.01
N MET A 220 -9.14 26.04 -6.21
CA MET A 220 -9.50 27.17 -7.05
C MET A 220 -8.38 27.40 -8.07
N VAL A 221 -8.76 27.73 -9.29
CA VAL A 221 -7.83 28.06 -10.36
C VAL A 221 -7.22 29.44 -10.08
N GLY A 222 -5.91 29.51 -9.89
CA GLY A 222 -5.18 30.74 -9.64
C GLY A 222 -4.97 31.54 -10.92
N SER A 223 -4.08 31.04 -11.78
CA SER A 223 -3.77 31.67 -13.06
C SER A 223 -3.86 30.67 -14.21
N VAL A 224 -4.29 31.14 -15.38
CA VAL A 224 -4.26 30.43 -16.64
C VAL A 224 -3.47 31.30 -17.61
N LEU A 225 -2.28 30.85 -18.00
CA LEU A 225 -1.27 31.68 -18.66
C LEU A 225 -1.28 31.60 -20.18
N PHE A 226 -2.02 30.63 -20.74
CA PHE A 226 -2.12 30.38 -22.17
C PHE A 226 -3.59 30.24 -22.59
N ARG A 227 -3.86 30.46 -23.87
CA ARG A 227 -5.19 30.33 -24.48
C ARG A 227 -5.30 29.08 -25.34
N GLU A 228 -6.53 28.66 -25.61
CA GLU A 228 -6.80 27.58 -26.57
C GLU A 228 -6.16 27.90 -27.94
N GLY A 229 -5.47 26.92 -28.51
CA GLY A 229 -4.73 27.03 -29.76
C GLY A 229 -3.28 27.51 -29.63
N GLU A 230 -2.83 27.94 -28.44
CA GLU A 230 -1.44 28.39 -28.24
C GLU A 230 -0.47 27.22 -28.00
N ASP A 231 0.77 27.41 -28.46
CA ASP A 231 1.89 26.50 -28.21
C ASP A 231 2.64 26.90 -26.95
N VAL A 232 2.87 25.92 -26.08
CA VAL A 232 3.57 26.05 -24.80
C VAL A 232 4.94 25.40 -24.91
N ALA A 233 5.98 26.17 -24.59
CA ALA A 233 7.35 25.66 -24.49
C ALA A 233 7.54 24.79 -23.23
N PRO A 234 8.50 23.85 -23.22
CA PRO A 234 8.83 23.06 -22.03
C PRO A 234 9.06 23.91 -20.78
N PHE A 235 8.65 23.37 -19.63
CA PHE A 235 8.76 23.91 -18.28
C PHE A 235 8.03 25.23 -18.04
N LYS A 236 7.31 25.76 -19.03
CA LYS A 236 6.46 26.93 -18.82
C LYS A 236 5.20 26.54 -18.03
N PRO A 237 4.88 27.29 -16.94
CA PRO A 237 3.62 27.14 -16.22
C PRO A 237 2.41 27.39 -17.13
N VAL A 238 1.45 26.47 -17.16
CA VAL A 238 0.20 26.63 -17.93
C VAL A 238 -0.93 27.08 -17.02
N ILE A 239 -1.13 26.36 -15.92
CA ILE A 239 -2.21 26.60 -14.95
C ILE A 239 -1.62 26.50 -13.54
N THR A 240 -2.00 27.42 -12.67
CA THR A 240 -1.76 27.31 -11.23
C THR A 240 -3.06 26.97 -10.52
N LEU A 241 -3.05 25.95 -9.67
CA LEU A 241 -4.16 25.56 -8.80
C LEU A 241 -3.79 25.82 -7.34
N HIS A 242 -4.67 26.45 -6.58
CA HIS A 242 -4.51 26.66 -5.14
C HIS A 242 -5.62 25.92 -4.39
N GLY A 243 -5.35 25.43 -3.18
CA GLY A 243 -6.40 24.87 -2.33
C GLY A 243 -7.44 25.94 -1.96
N LYS A 244 -8.71 25.53 -1.83
CA LYS A 244 -9.85 26.45 -1.56
C LYS A 244 -9.70 27.20 -0.23
N THR A 245 -9.14 26.55 0.77
CA THR A 245 -8.87 27.12 2.10
C THR A 245 -7.39 26.93 2.47
N PRO A 246 -6.83 27.79 3.35
CA PRO A 246 -5.52 27.56 3.93
C PRO A 246 -5.44 26.18 4.61
N SER A 247 -4.35 25.46 4.39
CA SER A 247 -4.11 24.13 4.99
C SER A 247 -2.91 24.10 5.93
N TYR A 248 -2.06 25.13 5.87
CA TYR A 248 -0.95 25.30 6.80
C TYR A 248 -0.67 26.79 7.03
N ILE A 249 0.11 27.07 8.06
CA ILE A 249 0.61 28.40 8.39
C ILE A 249 2.12 28.34 8.38
N LYS A 250 2.71 29.28 7.65
CA LYS A 250 4.13 29.52 7.61
C LYS A 250 4.48 30.58 8.65
N GLY A 251 4.87 30.13 9.84
CA GLY A 251 5.24 30.93 10.99
C GLY A 251 6.73 31.26 11.05
N TYR A 252 7.07 32.32 11.78
CA TYR A 252 8.45 32.77 11.96
C TYR A 252 8.70 33.14 13.42
N ILE A 253 9.60 32.41 14.08
CA ILE A 253 10.05 32.65 15.46
C ILE A 253 11.31 33.48 15.42
N HIS A 254 11.32 34.64 16.08
CA HIS A 254 12.46 35.55 16.10
C HIS A 254 13.69 34.90 16.73
N GLU A 255 14.89 35.21 16.23
CA GLU A 255 16.15 34.60 16.70
C GLU A 255 16.42 34.83 18.20
N ASP A 256 16.08 36.01 18.71
CA ASP A 256 16.25 36.40 20.12
C ASP A 256 15.21 35.79 21.07
N VAL A 257 14.18 35.10 20.55
CA VAL A 257 13.14 34.48 21.38
C VAL A 257 13.50 33.02 21.60
N PHE A 258 13.85 32.69 22.84
CA PHE A 258 13.98 31.30 23.27
C PHE A 258 12.59 30.66 23.32
N ASN A 259 12.18 30.02 22.22
CA ASN A 259 10.86 29.41 22.11
C ASN A 259 10.99 27.88 22.10
N ASN A 260 10.34 27.23 23.07
CA ASN A 260 10.28 25.77 23.22
C ASN A 260 9.27 25.12 22.26
N VAL A 261 9.16 25.61 21.02
CA VAL A 261 8.26 25.03 20.02
C VAL A 261 8.88 23.76 19.43
N HIS A 262 8.19 22.63 19.61
CA HIS A 262 8.63 21.31 19.16
C HIS A 262 7.72 20.75 18.07
N VAL A 263 8.26 19.87 17.22
CA VAL A 263 7.47 19.14 16.22
C VAL A 263 6.42 18.28 16.92
N GLY A 264 5.19 18.28 16.41
CA GLY A 264 4.03 17.60 16.99
C GLY A 264 3.29 18.40 18.06
N GLN A 265 3.82 19.55 18.50
CA GLN A 265 3.18 20.39 19.50
C GLN A 265 1.87 21.01 18.99
N GLN A 266 0.83 20.96 19.82
CA GLN A 266 -0.41 21.69 19.57
C GLN A 266 -0.22 23.18 19.86
N VAL A 267 -0.71 24.02 18.95
CA VAL A 267 -0.67 25.48 19.04
C VAL A 267 -2.05 26.07 18.75
N TRP A 268 -2.25 27.31 19.18
CA TRP A 268 -3.49 28.07 19.01
C TRP A 268 -3.24 29.21 18.05
N ILE A 269 -4.09 29.33 17.04
CA ILE A 269 -3.96 30.30 15.96
C ILE A 269 -5.15 31.25 16.01
N SER A 270 -4.87 32.54 15.95
CA SER A 270 -5.89 33.57 15.77
C SER A 270 -5.52 34.50 14.60
N PRO A 271 -6.51 35.05 13.88
CA PRO A 271 -6.26 36.16 12.96
C PRO A 271 -5.55 37.31 13.69
N ALA A 272 -4.56 37.94 13.07
CA ALA A 272 -3.91 39.11 13.67
C ALA A 272 -4.78 40.37 13.62
N SER A 273 -5.85 40.34 12.83
CA SER A 273 -6.78 41.45 12.57
C SER A 273 -7.93 41.53 13.59
N ASN A 274 -8.40 40.39 14.12
CA ASN A 274 -9.59 40.29 14.98
C ASN A 274 -9.40 39.30 16.13
N SER A 275 -10.15 39.49 17.23
CA SER A 275 -10.14 38.61 18.42
C SER A 275 -11.06 37.40 18.28
N ASP A 276 -11.09 36.78 17.11
CA ASP A 276 -11.90 35.58 16.88
C ASP A 276 -11.41 34.42 17.76
N GLU A 277 -12.28 33.43 17.98
CA GLU A 277 -11.91 32.27 18.79
C GLU A 277 -10.66 31.58 18.19
N PRO A 278 -9.63 31.33 19.03
CA PRO A 278 -8.41 30.72 18.53
C PRO A 278 -8.66 29.28 18.07
N MET A 279 -8.24 28.98 16.85
CA MET A 279 -8.31 27.65 16.28
C MET A 279 -7.09 26.80 16.64
N ALA A 280 -7.27 25.50 16.78
CA ALA A 280 -6.16 24.60 17.04
C ALA A 280 -5.39 24.27 15.76
N GLY A 281 -4.08 24.09 15.88
CA GLY A 281 -3.20 23.55 14.84
C GLY A 281 -2.03 22.79 15.45
N TYR A 282 -1.23 22.15 14.60
CA TYR A 282 -0.12 21.29 15.03
C TYR A 282 1.17 21.64 14.30
N VAL A 283 2.28 21.78 15.03
CA VAL A 283 3.59 22.09 14.46
C VAL A 283 4.10 20.89 13.66
N LYS A 284 4.17 21.03 12.32
CA LYS A 284 4.70 20.03 11.38
C LYS A 284 6.22 20.01 11.36
N SER A 285 6.84 21.18 11.38
CA SER A 285 8.29 21.31 11.30
C SER A 285 8.76 22.61 11.93
N VAL A 286 9.97 22.59 12.47
CA VAL A 286 10.69 23.77 12.93
C VAL A 286 12.01 23.82 12.17
N GLY A 287 12.22 24.89 11.42
CA GLY A 287 13.41 25.12 10.61
C GLY A 287 14.67 25.10 11.48
N SER A 288 15.71 24.46 10.97
CA SER A 288 17.04 24.41 11.58
C SER A 288 17.90 25.63 11.25
N ARG A 289 17.49 26.42 10.25
CA ARG A 289 18.19 27.63 9.79
C ARG A 289 17.42 28.88 10.16
N ILE A 290 18.15 29.98 10.31
CA ILE A 290 17.61 31.33 10.45
C ILE A 290 17.39 31.91 9.04
N VAL A 291 16.21 32.46 8.78
CA VAL A 291 15.80 33.10 7.53
C VAL A 291 15.25 34.50 7.78
N GLU A 292 15.30 35.36 6.77
CA GLU A 292 14.68 36.67 6.85
C GLU A 292 13.14 36.55 6.82
N TYR A 293 12.46 37.39 7.58
CA TYR A 293 11.01 37.47 7.60
C TYR A 293 10.47 37.92 6.23
N PRO A 294 9.32 37.38 5.78
CA PRO A 294 8.59 37.94 4.65
C PRO A 294 8.20 39.40 4.93
N ASP A 295 8.19 40.24 3.89
CA ASP A 295 7.90 41.67 4.04
C ASP A 295 6.57 41.96 4.75
N ARG A 296 5.57 41.09 4.56
CA ARG A 296 4.25 41.19 5.18
C ARG A 296 4.25 40.95 6.70
N LEU A 297 5.27 40.28 7.24
CA LEU A 297 5.43 40.04 8.67
C LEU A 297 6.36 41.05 9.35
N LYS A 298 7.18 41.79 8.58
CA LYS A 298 8.06 42.83 9.12
C LYS A 298 7.24 43.98 9.72
N ARG A 299 7.62 44.43 10.93
CA ARG A 299 7.00 45.60 11.58
C ARG A 299 7.34 46.91 10.85
N HIS A 300 8.55 46.99 10.30
CA HIS A 300 9.02 48.08 9.45
C HIS A 300 9.71 47.48 8.23
N GLN A 301 9.30 47.85 7.02
CA GLN A 301 9.80 47.23 5.77
C GLN A 301 11.32 47.41 5.57
N ASN A 302 11.90 48.47 6.16
CA ASN A 302 13.33 48.80 6.01
C ASN A 302 14.23 48.21 7.09
N ILE A 303 13.70 47.41 8.01
CA ILE A 303 14.48 46.75 9.07
C ILE A 303 14.38 45.24 8.83
N ALA A 304 15.52 44.61 8.57
CA ALA A 304 15.59 43.18 8.45
C ALA A 304 15.30 42.53 9.83
N ALA A 305 14.47 41.51 9.79
CA ALA A 305 14.13 40.69 10.96
C ALA A 305 14.42 39.24 10.57
N TRP A 306 15.04 38.49 11.47
CA TRP A 306 15.46 37.12 11.22
C TRP A 306 14.85 36.16 12.22
N GLY A 307 14.55 34.97 11.75
CA GLY A 307 13.93 33.95 12.58
C GLY A 307 13.93 32.57 11.98
N ARG A 308 13.52 31.60 12.79
CA ARG A 308 13.33 30.22 12.39
C ARG A 308 11.93 30.04 11.83
N GLU A 309 11.86 29.46 10.65
CA GLU A 309 10.59 29.13 10.00
C GLU A 309 9.90 27.96 10.73
N VAL A 310 8.60 28.05 10.96
CA VAL A 310 7.80 27.01 11.60
C VAL A 310 6.57 26.74 10.76
N LEU A 311 6.36 25.48 10.40
CA LEU A 311 5.21 25.09 9.60
C LEU A 311 4.17 24.49 10.54
N VAL A 312 2.97 25.05 10.56
CA VAL A 312 1.86 24.63 11.42
C VAL A 312 0.72 24.13 10.54
N SER A 313 0.29 22.89 10.73
CA SER A 313 -0.87 22.33 10.04
C SER A 313 -2.16 22.83 10.66
N ILE A 314 -3.14 23.17 9.82
CA ILE A 314 -4.49 23.58 10.23
C ILE A 314 -5.56 22.75 9.52
N GLY A 315 -6.72 22.58 10.16
CA GLY A 315 -7.84 21.85 9.56
C GLY A 315 -8.40 22.57 8.34
N GLN A 316 -8.90 21.82 7.34
CA GLN A 316 -9.43 22.39 6.09
C GLN A 316 -10.68 23.27 6.26
N LYS A 317 -11.46 23.03 7.34
CA LYS A 317 -12.57 23.90 7.73
C LYS A 317 -12.07 25.01 8.64
N ASN A 318 -11.70 26.13 8.04
CA ASN A 318 -11.29 27.34 8.74
C ASN A 318 -11.81 28.58 8.00
N LEU A 319 -11.86 29.70 8.72
CA LEU A 319 -12.32 30.99 8.21
C LEU A 319 -11.15 31.89 7.75
N LEU A 320 -9.93 31.36 7.73
CA LEU A 320 -8.75 32.13 7.34
C LEU A 320 -8.73 32.34 5.84
N LEU A 321 -8.23 33.50 5.43
CA LEU A 321 -7.97 33.81 4.02
C LEU A 321 -6.56 33.37 3.62
N LEU A 322 -6.39 33.01 2.35
CA LEU A 322 -5.06 32.76 1.79
C LEU A 322 -4.21 34.04 1.88
N GLY A 323 -3.00 33.92 2.42
CA GLY A 323 -2.11 35.03 2.67
C GLY A 323 -2.44 35.85 3.93
N GLU A 324 -3.43 35.47 4.74
CA GLU A 324 -3.79 36.19 5.96
C GLU A 324 -2.69 36.13 7.04
N LYS A 325 -2.51 37.21 7.80
CA LYS A 325 -1.53 37.26 8.91
C LYS A 325 -2.19 36.71 10.16
N VAL A 326 -1.53 35.77 10.81
CA VAL A 326 -2.03 35.10 12.01
C VAL A 326 -1.01 35.16 13.15
N VAL A 327 -1.51 35.09 14.37
CA VAL A 327 -0.73 34.91 15.59
C VAL A 327 -0.84 33.45 16.01
N VAL A 328 0.29 32.83 16.35
CA VAL A 328 0.37 31.46 16.81
C VAL A 328 0.91 31.45 18.24
N SER A 329 0.19 30.83 19.16
CA SER A 329 0.52 30.74 20.59
C SER A 329 0.64 29.28 21.03
N ALA A 330 1.64 28.95 21.87
CA ALA A 330 1.76 27.62 22.46
C ALA A 330 0.72 27.35 23.58
N GLN A 331 0.18 28.39 24.21
CA GLN A 331 -0.81 28.29 25.29
C GLN A 331 -2.13 28.92 24.88
N ARG A 332 -3.25 28.28 25.25
CA ARG A 332 -4.59 28.87 25.10
C ARG A 332 -4.72 29.95 26.17
N GLU A 333 -4.53 31.22 25.82
CA GLU A 333 -4.69 32.31 26.77
C GLU A 333 -6.09 32.22 27.41
N ARG A 334 -6.10 32.02 28.73
CA ARG A 334 -7.29 32.08 29.56
C ARG A 334 -7.20 33.41 30.31
N ASN A 335 -8.16 34.30 30.07
CA ASN A 335 -8.18 35.68 30.57
C ASN A 335 -7.64 35.84 32.00
N PRO A 336 -6.72 36.79 32.26
CA PRO A 336 -6.02 36.93 33.54
C PRO A 336 -6.85 37.52 34.70
N TRP A 337 -8.15 37.75 34.51
CA TRP A 337 -8.99 38.51 35.47
C TRP A 337 -9.73 37.69 36.54
N ILE A 338 -9.60 36.36 36.59
CA ILE A 338 -10.37 35.51 37.55
C ILE A 338 -9.53 35.02 38.76
N ALA A 339 -8.22 35.29 38.82
CA ALA A 339 -7.33 34.68 39.83
C ALA A 339 -7.19 35.42 41.18
N ILE A 340 -8.12 36.33 41.57
CA ILE A 340 -8.00 37.09 42.84
C ILE A 340 -9.08 36.73 43.89
N ALA A 341 -9.92 35.72 43.65
CA ALA A 341 -10.90 35.29 44.66
C ALA A 341 -10.77 33.80 45.01
N SER A 342 -9.95 33.47 46.02
CA SER A 342 -10.27 32.57 47.15
C SER A 342 -9.00 32.02 47.83
N PRO A 343 -8.69 32.44 49.07
CA PRO A 343 -7.67 31.81 49.90
C PRO A 343 -8.31 30.83 50.90
N PHE A 344 -9.19 29.93 50.49
CA PHE A 344 -9.74 28.89 51.36
C PHE A 344 -10.22 27.69 50.55
N LEU A 345 -9.33 26.79 50.16
CA LEU A 345 -9.65 25.37 49.95
C LEU A 345 -8.39 24.55 50.27
N PRO A 346 -8.50 23.45 51.04
CA PRO A 346 -7.37 22.61 51.40
C PRO A 346 -6.80 21.93 50.16
N PHE A 347 -5.52 21.57 50.24
CA PHE A 347 -4.76 20.83 49.25
C PHE A 347 -5.53 19.57 48.80
N ILE A 348 -6.32 19.68 47.73
CA ILE A 348 -6.77 18.53 46.97
C ILE A 348 -5.61 18.25 46.03
N SER A 349 -4.89 17.15 46.30
CA SER A 349 -4.09 16.49 45.29
C SER A 349 -4.97 16.28 44.06
N SER A 350 -4.80 17.10 43.03
CA SER A 350 -5.32 16.74 41.72
C SER A 350 -4.42 15.63 41.21
N ASP A 351 -4.80 14.39 41.53
CA ASP A 351 -4.59 13.29 40.61
C ASP A 351 -4.93 13.80 39.20
N PRO A 352 -4.07 13.55 38.20
CA PRO A 352 -4.40 13.96 36.85
C PRO A 352 -5.67 13.23 36.48
N GLN A 353 -6.77 13.99 36.38
CA GLN A 353 -8.03 13.49 35.88
C GLN A 353 -7.74 12.76 34.57
N GLU A 354 -8.16 11.50 34.51
CA GLU A 354 -8.33 10.76 33.27
C GLU A 354 -8.90 11.72 32.23
N LEU A 355 -8.15 11.96 31.17
CA LEU A 355 -8.67 12.58 29.97
C LEU A 355 -9.71 11.61 29.40
N VAL A 356 -10.94 11.72 29.88
CA VAL A 356 -12.10 11.04 29.30
C VAL A 356 -12.21 11.57 27.87
N TYR A 357 -11.79 10.75 26.91
CA TYR A 357 -11.92 11.01 25.49
C TYR A 357 -13.38 11.31 25.19
N LYS A 358 -13.68 12.53 24.76
CA LYS A 358 -15.06 13.04 24.58
C LYS A 358 -15.92 12.22 23.61
N ASP A 359 -15.31 11.37 22.79
CA ASP A 359 -15.97 10.49 21.81
C ASP A 359 -15.62 9.00 22.00
N SER A 360 -15.12 8.58 23.17
CA SER A 360 -14.91 7.14 23.41
C SER A 360 -16.24 6.43 23.65
N THR A 361 -16.55 5.46 22.81
CA THR A 361 -17.69 4.58 23.03
C THR A 361 -17.20 3.29 23.68
N ARG A 362 -17.66 3.02 24.90
CA ARG A 362 -17.35 1.77 25.61
C ARG A 362 -18.13 0.62 24.98
N LEU A 363 -17.47 -0.52 24.78
CA LEU A 363 -18.16 -1.75 24.41
C LEU A 363 -19.17 -2.12 25.50
N ALA A 364 -20.41 -2.40 25.09
CA ALA A 364 -21.51 -2.73 25.99
C ALA A 364 -21.34 -4.10 26.71
N GLN A 365 -20.32 -4.90 26.34
CA GLN A 365 -20.04 -6.21 26.94
C GLN A 365 -18.54 -6.42 27.16
N THR A 366 -18.20 -7.39 28.02
CA THR A 366 -16.85 -7.85 28.36
C THR A 366 -16.17 -8.52 27.16
N VAL A 367 -15.58 -7.71 26.29
CA VAL A 367 -14.70 -8.16 25.20
C VAL A 367 -13.36 -7.44 25.37
N GLU A 368 -12.29 -8.24 25.47
CA GLU A 368 -10.90 -7.76 25.43
C GLU A 368 -10.46 -7.85 23.97
N ALA A 369 -10.60 -6.74 23.27
CA ALA A 369 -10.40 -6.70 21.83
C ALA A 369 -8.93 -6.45 21.48
N SER A 370 -8.36 -7.33 20.67
CA SER A 370 -6.93 -7.33 20.29
C SER A 370 -6.69 -6.90 18.84
N GLY A 371 -7.73 -6.77 18.03
CA GLY A 371 -7.59 -6.37 16.63
C GLY A 371 -8.95 -6.12 15.98
N ALA A 372 -8.96 -5.33 14.90
CA ALA A 372 -10.20 -4.96 14.22
C ALA A 372 -10.02 -4.84 12.71
N LEU A 373 -11.05 -5.25 11.96
CA LEU A 373 -11.12 -5.14 10.51
C LEU A 373 -12.44 -4.50 10.08
N TYR A 374 -12.42 -3.52 9.18
CA TYR A 374 -13.64 -2.92 8.66
C TYR A 374 -14.19 -3.68 7.44
N LEU A 375 -15.47 -4.02 7.50
CA LEU A 375 -16.22 -4.73 6.48
C LEU A 375 -17.16 -3.75 5.76
N SER A 376 -16.70 -3.25 4.61
CA SER A 376 -17.38 -2.19 3.86
C SER A 376 -18.72 -2.61 3.25
N ASP A 377 -18.92 -3.91 2.98
CA ASP A 377 -20.13 -4.49 2.40
C ASP A 377 -21.35 -4.41 3.33
N ILE A 378 -21.12 -4.43 4.64
CA ILE A 378 -22.18 -4.40 5.66
C ILE A 378 -22.04 -3.25 6.66
N ASP A 379 -21.06 -2.37 6.45
CA ASP A 379 -20.73 -1.25 7.35
C ASP A 379 -20.57 -1.69 8.83
N ARG A 380 -19.73 -2.70 9.06
CA ARG A 380 -19.41 -3.24 10.39
C ARG A 380 -17.92 -3.44 10.58
N TYR A 381 -17.50 -3.50 11.82
CA TYR A 381 -16.16 -3.94 12.20
C TYR A 381 -16.23 -5.40 12.66
N LEU A 382 -15.30 -6.20 12.18
CA LEU A 382 -15.02 -7.52 12.70
C LEU A 382 -13.91 -7.39 13.74
N VAL A 383 -14.20 -7.70 14.99
CA VAL A 383 -13.26 -7.53 16.10
C VAL A 383 -12.86 -8.90 16.65
N ILE A 384 -11.55 -9.13 16.77
CA ILE A 384 -10.98 -10.32 17.40
C ILE A 384 -10.68 -10.05 18.88
N SER A 385 -10.68 -11.10 19.69
CA SER A 385 -10.47 -11.02 21.14
C SER A 385 -9.49 -12.08 21.62
N ASP A 386 -8.71 -11.72 22.63
CA ASP A 386 -7.78 -12.60 23.36
C ASP A 386 -8.52 -13.73 24.10
N LYS A 387 -9.74 -13.47 24.62
CA LYS A 387 -10.47 -14.44 25.46
C LYS A 387 -11.47 -15.30 24.70
N SER A 388 -11.27 -16.62 24.71
CA SER A 388 -12.31 -17.56 24.29
C SER A 388 -13.34 -17.82 25.41
N LYS A 389 -14.60 -17.46 25.16
CA LYS A 389 -15.72 -17.88 26.02
C LYS A 389 -16.15 -19.29 25.63
N ALA A 390 -16.17 -20.20 26.60
CA ALA A 390 -16.77 -21.53 26.49
C ALA A 390 -16.29 -22.37 25.28
N ASN A 391 -14.99 -22.34 24.97
CA ASN A 391 -14.37 -23.17 23.92
C ASN A 391 -14.83 -22.81 22.48
N ARG A 392 -15.33 -21.60 22.26
CA ARG A 392 -15.70 -21.07 20.94
C ARG A 392 -14.79 -19.89 20.60
N SER A 393 -14.16 -19.93 19.43
CA SER A 393 -13.47 -18.78 18.84
C SER A 393 -14.54 -17.82 18.32
N LEU A 394 -14.80 -16.74 19.05
CA LEU A 394 -15.83 -15.77 18.74
C LEU A 394 -15.20 -14.55 18.08
N LEU A 395 -15.69 -14.19 16.89
CA LEU A 395 -15.41 -12.90 16.28
C LEU A 395 -16.64 -12.01 16.47
N HIS A 396 -16.43 -10.77 16.89
CA HIS A 396 -17.55 -9.88 17.20
C HIS A 396 -17.84 -8.95 16.02
N LEU A 397 -19.08 -8.95 15.52
CA LEU A 397 -19.55 -7.90 14.63
C LEU A 397 -19.94 -6.68 15.44
N VAL A 398 -19.23 -5.59 15.22
CA VAL A 398 -19.38 -4.33 15.95
C VAL A 398 -19.85 -3.24 14.98
N THR A 399 -20.88 -2.51 15.39
CA THR A 399 -21.40 -1.34 14.67
C THR A 399 -20.40 -0.18 14.67
N PRO A 400 -20.52 0.80 13.76
CA PRO A 400 -19.65 1.99 13.79
C PRO A 400 -19.73 2.84 15.05
N GLN A 401 -20.74 2.61 15.87
CA GLN A 401 -20.94 3.21 17.18
C GLN A 401 -20.38 2.35 18.33
N GLY A 402 -19.62 1.29 18.04
CA GLY A 402 -19.00 0.45 19.07
C GLY A 402 -19.95 -0.51 19.80
N LYS A 403 -21.18 -0.72 19.30
CA LYS A 403 -22.12 -1.72 19.84
C LYS A 403 -21.90 -3.07 19.16
N ILE A 404 -21.72 -4.14 19.94
CA ILE A 404 -21.71 -5.52 19.45
C ILE A 404 -23.12 -5.88 18.97
N GLU A 405 -23.23 -6.24 17.70
CA GLU A 405 -24.47 -6.68 17.07
C GLU A 405 -24.65 -8.18 17.19
N GLU A 406 -23.60 -8.95 16.91
CA GLU A 406 -23.67 -10.40 16.76
C GLU A 406 -22.28 -11.03 16.94
N ASP A 407 -22.23 -12.21 17.54
CA ASP A 407 -21.02 -13.03 17.62
C ASP A 407 -21.01 -14.01 16.44
N LEU A 408 -20.00 -13.89 15.58
CA LEU A 408 -19.78 -14.80 14.47
C LEU A 408 -18.97 -16.01 14.93
N GLN A 409 -19.50 -17.18 14.61
CA GLN A 409 -18.79 -18.44 14.80
C GLN A 409 -18.03 -18.81 13.53
N LEU A 410 -16.77 -19.19 13.68
CA LEU A 410 -15.98 -19.75 12.60
C LEU A 410 -16.51 -21.14 12.21
N VAL A 411 -16.83 -21.31 10.93
CA VAL A 411 -17.26 -22.60 10.35
C VAL A 411 -16.02 -23.37 9.89
N GLY A 412 -15.71 -24.47 10.57
CA GLY A 412 -14.58 -25.35 10.27
C GLY A 412 -14.09 -26.07 11.53
N GLU A 413 -13.32 -27.14 11.36
CA GLU A 413 -12.69 -27.85 12.48
C GLU A 413 -11.38 -27.16 12.88
N THR A 414 -11.49 -25.99 13.53
CA THR A 414 -10.32 -25.37 14.17
C THR A 414 -10.67 -24.79 15.54
N LYS A 415 -9.66 -24.76 16.40
CA LYS A 415 -9.66 -24.05 17.67
C LYS A 415 -8.50 -23.07 17.63
N ILE A 416 -8.81 -21.81 17.86
CA ILE A 416 -7.85 -20.72 18.00
C ILE A 416 -8.20 -19.94 19.26
N ASP A 417 -7.19 -19.70 20.09
CA ASP A 417 -7.24 -18.84 21.27
C ASP A 417 -6.17 -17.75 21.10
N ASP A 418 -6.22 -16.69 21.90
CA ASP A 418 -5.22 -15.63 21.94
C ASP A 418 -5.00 -14.98 20.56
N MET A 419 -6.08 -14.54 19.88
CA MET A 419 -5.99 -13.88 18.56
C MET A 419 -5.39 -12.48 18.71
N GLU A 420 -4.26 -12.22 18.05
CA GLU A 420 -3.49 -10.97 18.22
C GLU A 420 -3.61 -10.03 17.03
N SER A 421 -3.76 -10.57 15.81
CA SER A 421 -3.76 -9.72 14.62
C SER A 421 -4.71 -10.21 13.54
N ILE A 422 -5.33 -9.28 12.83
CA ILE A 422 -6.28 -9.53 11.74
C ILE A 422 -6.02 -8.62 10.56
N ALA A 423 -6.01 -9.19 9.36
CA ALA A 423 -5.87 -8.44 8.11
C ALA A 423 -6.70 -9.07 7.00
N SER A 424 -6.91 -8.37 5.89
CA SER A 424 -7.63 -8.92 4.74
C SER A 424 -7.12 -8.39 3.42
N ASP A 425 -7.24 -9.21 2.38
CA ASP A 425 -7.20 -8.76 0.98
C ASP A 425 -8.61 -8.84 0.36
N ARG A 426 -8.71 -8.88 -0.98
CA ARG A 426 -9.99 -8.98 -1.68
C ARG A 426 -10.64 -10.37 -1.60
N ARG A 427 -9.87 -11.41 -1.30
CA ARG A 427 -10.29 -12.82 -1.35
C ARG A 427 -10.44 -13.43 0.04
N PHE A 428 -9.55 -13.08 0.97
CA PHE A 428 -9.40 -13.76 2.25
C PHE A 428 -9.23 -12.80 3.43
N ILE A 429 -9.61 -13.30 4.61
CA ILE A 429 -9.28 -12.70 5.91
C ILE A 429 -8.23 -13.59 6.57
N TYR A 430 -7.19 -12.98 7.13
CA TYR A 430 -6.09 -13.64 7.81
C TYR A 430 -6.13 -13.29 9.30
N ILE A 431 -5.91 -14.28 10.16
CA ILE A 431 -5.85 -14.11 11.61
C ILE A 431 -4.62 -14.82 12.16
N ALA A 432 -3.83 -14.11 12.96
CA ALA A 432 -2.71 -14.68 13.70
C ALA A 432 -3.04 -14.74 15.19
N SER A 433 -2.79 -15.89 15.82
CA SER A 433 -2.83 -16.03 17.30
C SER A 433 -1.44 -15.88 17.90
N SER A 434 -1.32 -15.60 19.20
CA SER A 434 -0.06 -15.43 19.90
C SER A 434 0.95 -16.56 19.66
N GLN A 435 2.21 -16.19 19.39
CA GLN A 435 3.35 -17.11 19.26
C GLN A 435 4.10 -17.30 20.59
N PHE A 436 3.64 -16.63 21.65
CA PHE A 436 4.37 -16.54 22.91
C PHE A 436 4.39 -17.90 23.66
N TYR A 437 5.56 -18.23 24.23
CA TYR A 437 5.72 -19.41 25.07
C TYR A 437 5.17 -19.12 26.46
N SER A 438 4.40 -20.06 27.04
CA SER A 438 3.92 -19.92 28.42
C SER A 438 5.09 -19.74 29.41
N LYS A 439 4.81 -19.28 30.65
CA LYS A 439 5.82 -19.18 31.74
C LYS A 439 6.55 -20.51 32.02
N LYS A 440 6.03 -21.65 31.55
CA LYS A 440 6.64 -22.98 31.65
C LYS A 440 7.46 -23.39 30.41
N GLY A 441 7.54 -22.52 29.40
CA GLY A 441 8.32 -22.74 28.18
C GLY A 441 7.66 -23.64 27.14
N GLU A 442 6.36 -23.94 27.29
CA GLU A 442 5.53 -24.73 26.38
C GLU A 442 4.71 -23.81 25.46
N ILE A 443 4.58 -24.17 24.18
CA ILE A 443 3.73 -23.49 23.19
C ILE A 443 2.28 -23.87 23.45
N ASN A 444 1.37 -22.89 23.51
CA ASN A 444 -0.07 -23.14 23.57
C ASN A 444 -0.50 -23.89 22.28
N PRO A 445 -1.05 -25.12 22.35
CA PRO A 445 -1.48 -25.88 21.16
C PRO A 445 -2.58 -25.18 20.35
N ARG A 446 -3.25 -24.17 20.93
CA ARG A 446 -4.28 -23.35 20.28
C ARG A 446 -3.78 -21.97 19.85
N GLY A 447 -2.57 -21.59 20.26
CA GLY A 447 -1.82 -20.45 19.74
C GLY A 447 -0.94 -20.88 18.56
N ASN A 448 -0.02 -20.01 18.14
CA ASN A 448 0.92 -20.25 17.04
C ASN A 448 0.26 -20.55 15.67
N LYS A 449 -0.99 -20.15 15.47
CA LYS A 449 -1.71 -20.35 14.20
C LYS A 449 -1.70 -19.08 13.35
N LEU A 450 -1.60 -19.28 12.05
CA LEU A 450 -2.02 -18.33 11.03
C LEU A 450 -3.18 -18.97 10.25
N LEU A 451 -4.37 -18.37 10.36
CA LEU A 451 -5.58 -18.83 9.67
C LEU A 451 -5.80 -18.04 8.39
N ARG A 452 -6.33 -18.72 7.36
CA ARG A 452 -6.92 -18.11 6.17
C ARG A 452 -8.40 -18.44 6.12
N LEU A 453 -9.22 -17.40 6.07
CA LEU A 453 -10.68 -17.48 6.12
C LEU A 453 -11.30 -16.94 4.84
N VAL A 454 -12.37 -17.59 4.38
CA VAL A 454 -13.26 -17.08 3.34
C VAL A 454 -14.52 -16.53 3.99
N ARG A 455 -14.87 -15.30 3.63
CA ARG A 455 -16.09 -14.64 4.10
C ARG A 455 -17.18 -14.65 3.03
N ARG A 456 -18.39 -15.04 3.40
CA ARG A 456 -19.61 -14.93 2.56
C ARG A 456 -20.73 -14.29 3.37
N GLY A 457 -20.91 -12.98 3.20
CA GLY A 457 -21.79 -12.20 4.07
C GLY A 457 -21.33 -12.34 5.52
N LYS A 458 -22.23 -12.70 6.44
CA LYS A 458 -21.89 -12.90 7.85
C LYS A 458 -21.24 -14.26 8.18
N VAL A 459 -21.06 -15.14 7.20
CA VAL A 459 -20.44 -16.47 7.42
C VAL A 459 -18.94 -16.39 7.19
N LEU A 460 -18.15 -16.86 8.16
CA LEU A 460 -16.71 -17.04 8.07
C LEU A 460 -16.40 -18.54 8.04
N SER A 461 -15.71 -18.99 7.00
CA SER A 461 -15.31 -20.39 6.86
C SER A 461 -13.80 -20.51 6.81
N LEU A 462 -13.25 -21.49 7.53
CA LEU A 462 -11.84 -21.82 7.46
C LEU A 462 -11.52 -22.36 6.06
N ASP A 463 -10.58 -21.71 5.37
CA ASP A 463 -10.03 -22.20 4.11
C ASP A 463 -8.80 -23.07 4.38
N ALA A 464 -7.85 -22.56 5.16
CA ALA A 464 -6.65 -23.27 5.56
C ALA A 464 -6.04 -22.70 6.84
N GLU A 465 -5.19 -23.47 7.51
CA GLU A 465 -4.38 -23.02 8.65
C GLU A 465 -2.96 -23.58 8.57
N VAL A 466 -2.01 -22.84 9.15
CA VAL A 466 -0.62 -23.27 9.33
C VAL A 466 -0.15 -22.93 10.74
N LEU A 467 0.83 -23.69 11.24
CA LEU A 467 1.56 -23.35 12.46
C LEU A 467 2.67 -22.37 12.11
N LEU A 468 2.54 -21.11 12.54
CA LEU A 468 3.36 -20.00 12.05
C LEU A 468 4.83 -20.17 12.42
N ASN A 469 5.13 -20.49 13.67
CA ASN A 469 6.52 -20.72 14.11
C ASN A 469 7.13 -21.93 13.39
N ASP A 470 6.34 -22.96 13.06
CA ASP A 470 6.87 -24.17 12.42
C ASP A 470 7.29 -23.89 10.98
N VAL A 471 6.43 -23.19 10.21
CA VAL A 471 6.76 -22.80 8.84
C VAL A 471 7.91 -21.78 8.79
N LEU A 472 7.96 -20.85 9.74
CA LEU A 472 9.07 -19.88 9.87
C LEU A 472 10.37 -20.57 10.31
N ALA A 473 10.32 -21.54 11.22
CA ALA A 473 11.47 -22.31 11.66
C ALA A 473 12.05 -23.16 10.53
N GLN A 474 11.17 -23.85 9.78
CA GLN A 474 11.58 -24.63 8.61
C GLN A 474 12.27 -23.74 7.57
N ALA A 475 11.67 -22.60 7.23
CA ALA A 475 12.26 -21.64 6.30
C ALA A 475 13.61 -21.13 6.80
N ALA A 476 13.71 -20.75 8.09
CA ALA A 476 14.93 -20.22 8.69
C ALA A 476 16.08 -21.24 8.76
N GLN A 477 15.77 -22.54 8.86
CA GLN A 477 16.78 -23.61 8.75
C GLN A 477 17.31 -23.74 7.33
N GLN A 478 16.45 -23.60 6.32
CA GLN A 478 16.82 -23.72 4.90
C GLN A 478 17.42 -22.43 4.33
N GLY A 479 17.19 -21.28 4.96
CA GLY A 479 17.61 -19.95 4.49
C GLY A 479 19.10 -19.60 4.61
N GLY A 480 19.96 -20.56 4.99
CA GLY A 480 21.41 -20.35 5.04
C GLY A 480 21.81 -19.16 5.93
N ASP A 481 22.67 -18.27 5.44
CA ASP A 481 23.16 -17.09 6.17
C ASP A 481 22.38 -15.79 5.88
N ALA A 482 21.17 -15.89 5.30
CA ALA A 482 20.35 -14.72 5.05
C ALA A 482 19.99 -14.00 6.37
N GLU A 483 19.98 -12.66 6.36
CA GLU A 483 19.72 -11.86 7.59
C GLU A 483 18.40 -12.24 8.28
N TRP A 484 17.34 -12.45 7.49
CA TRP A 484 16.03 -12.83 7.99
C TRP A 484 16.06 -14.22 8.66
N ALA A 485 16.84 -15.15 8.13
CA ALA A 485 16.97 -16.50 8.65
C ALA A 485 17.76 -16.48 9.98
N LEU A 486 18.83 -15.69 10.05
CA LEU A 486 19.59 -15.46 11.29
C LEU A 486 18.72 -14.83 12.38
N TYR A 487 17.93 -13.81 12.02
CA TYR A 487 16.98 -13.16 12.93
C TYR A 487 15.96 -14.16 13.49
N LEU A 488 15.30 -14.93 12.63
CA LEU A 488 14.31 -15.94 13.06
C LEU A 488 14.94 -17.07 13.88
N ARG A 489 16.12 -17.59 13.49
CA ARG A 489 16.81 -18.62 14.27
C ARG A 489 17.12 -18.14 15.69
N ARG A 490 17.59 -16.91 15.84
CA ARG A 490 17.81 -16.31 17.16
C ARG A 490 16.51 -16.16 17.93
N ALA A 491 15.46 -15.63 17.30
CA ALA A 491 14.15 -15.46 17.92
C ALA A 491 13.55 -16.77 18.45
N LEU A 492 13.70 -17.86 17.68
CA LEU A 492 13.25 -19.20 18.03
C LEU A 492 14.07 -19.81 19.18
N VAL A 493 15.39 -19.61 19.19
CA VAL A 493 16.28 -20.06 20.29
C VAL A 493 15.97 -19.31 21.58
N ASP A 494 15.82 -17.99 21.48
CA ASP A 494 15.52 -17.11 22.62
C ASP A 494 14.05 -17.21 23.06
N LYS A 495 13.22 -18.00 22.36
CA LYS A 495 11.77 -18.15 22.58
C LYS A 495 11.05 -16.79 22.66
N SER A 496 11.49 -15.85 21.83
CA SER A 496 11.07 -14.44 21.89
C SER A 496 10.11 -14.04 20.77
N MET A 497 9.69 -15.00 19.94
CA MET A 497 8.73 -14.83 18.84
C MET A 497 7.39 -14.30 19.34
N ASP A 498 7.07 -13.07 18.96
CA ASP A 498 5.83 -12.40 19.36
C ASP A 498 5.40 -11.42 18.26
N VAL A 499 4.36 -11.80 17.50
CA VAL A 499 3.82 -11.01 16.38
C VAL A 499 2.49 -10.41 16.80
N GLU A 500 2.41 -9.07 16.82
CA GLU A 500 1.16 -8.35 17.12
C GLU A 500 0.63 -7.55 15.90
N ALA A 501 1.49 -7.26 14.93
CA ALA A 501 1.08 -6.53 13.73
C ALA A 501 1.10 -7.42 12.48
N MET A 502 0.06 -7.33 11.65
CA MET A 502 -0.04 -8.05 10.40
C MET A 502 -0.74 -7.20 9.34
N PHE A 503 -0.15 -7.08 8.15
CA PHE A 503 -0.77 -6.34 7.04
C PHE A 503 -0.34 -6.90 5.69
N LEU A 504 -1.14 -6.60 4.65
CA LEU A 504 -0.87 -7.04 3.28
C LEU A 504 -0.58 -5.84 2.39
N PRO A 505 0.69 -5.58 2.00
CA PRO A 505 1.00 -4.50 1.07
C PRO A 505 0.51 -4.80 -0.35
N ARG A 506 0.42 -6.09 -0.70
CA ARG A 506 -0.03 -6.60 -2.01
C ARG A 506 -0.75 -7.93 -1.81
N GLU A 507 -1.60 -8.29 -2.78
CA GLU A 507 -2.27 -9.59 -2.79
C GLU A 507 -1.23 -10.72 -2.82
N GLY A 508 -1.35 -11.67 -1.89
CA GLY A 508 -0.40 -12.78 -1.74
C GLY A 508 0.91 -12.46 -1.00
N GLU A 509 1.09 -11.23 -0.51
CA GLU A 509 2.20 -10.84 0.38
C GLU A 509 1.67 -10.51 1.78
N LEU A 510 2.16 -11.19 2.81
CA LEU A 510 1.86 -10.93 4.22
C LEU A 510 3.08 -10.36 4.91
N VAL A 511 2.95 -9.24 5.60
CA VAL A 511 3.99 -8.68 6.44
C VAL A 511 3.64 -8.88 7.91
N LEU A 512 4.58 -9.42 8.67
CA LEU A 512 4.51 -9.67 10.11
C LEU A 512 5.40 -8.65 10.83
N GLY A 513 4.83 -7.89 11.75
CA GLY A 513 5.51 -6.96 12.64
C GLY A 513 5.73 -7.58 14.01
N PHE A 514 7.00 -7.69 14.41
CA PHE A 514 7.39 -8.33 15.66
C PHE A 514 7.39 -7.32 16.81
N LYS A 515 6.55 -7.57 17.81
CA LYS A 515 6.67 -6.91 19.12
C LYS A 515 7.97 -7.32 19.81
N SER A 516 8.31 -8.59 19.65
CA SER A 516 9.55 -9.19 20.09
C SER A 516 9.96 -10.31 19.12
N PRO A 517 11.27 -10.53 18.88
CA PRO A 517 12.38 -9.72 19.38
C PRO A 517 12.54 -8.42 18.60
N ILE A 518 12.88 -7.34 19.30
CA ILE A 518 13.40 -6.12 18.66
C ILE A 518 14.84 -6.34 18.21
N ASP A 519 15.26 -5.65 17.16
CA ASP A 519 16.65 -5.69 16.68
C ASP A 519 17.61 -5.08 17.72
N GLY A 520 18.91 -5.36 17.64
CA GLY A 520 19.95 -4.88 18.57
C GLY A 520 20.04 -3.35 18.69
N ASP A 521 19.56 -2.62 17.68
CA ASP A 521 19.43 -1.15 17.66
C ASP A 521 18.13 -0.63 18.30
N GLY A 522 17.28 -1.52 18.83
CA GLY A 522 15.94 -1.19 19.33
C GLY A 522 14.95 -0.84 18.22
N LYS A 523 15.06 -1.50 17.07
CA LYS A 523 14.15 -1.35 15.92
C LYS A 523 13.14 -2.49 15.90
N VAL A 524 11.88 -2.16 15.62
CA VAL A 524 10.86 -3.16 15.27
C VAL A 524 11.20 -3.73 13.90
N VAL A 525 11.14 -5.05 13.78
CA VAL A 525 11.41 -5.77 12.55
C VAL A 525 10.08 -6.13 11.90
N PHE A 526 9.97 -5.88 10.60
CA PHE A 526 8.86 -6.32 9.77
C PHE A 526 9.38 -7.35 8.78
N LEU A 527 8.80 -8.55 8.74
CA LEU A 527 9.17 -9.66 7.87
C LEU A 527 8.08 -9.87 6.82
N VAL A 528 8.42 -9.96 5.55
CA VAL A 528 7.48 -10.29 4.48
C VAL A 528 7.55 -11.78 4.14
N ILE A 529 6.38 -12.38 3.98
CA ILE A 529 6.12 -13.72 3.47
C ILE A 529 5.37 -13.56 2.15
N ARG A 530 5.89 -14.14 1.08
CA ARG A 530 5.29 -14.15 -0.26
C ARG A 530 4.65 -15.49 -0.58
N GLU A 531 3.85 -15.52 -1.65
CA GLU A 531 3.23 -16.75 -2.17
C GLU A 531 2.36 -17.45 -1.12
N LEU A 532 1.50 -16.70 -0.43
CA LEU A 532 0.61 -17.24 0.62
C LEU A 532 -0.23 -18.42 0.14
N ASP A 533 -0.67 -18.42 -1.13
CA ASP A 533 -1.42 -19.54 -1.69
C ASP A 533 -0.62 -20.84 -1.67
N THR A 534 0.67 -20.77 -1.96
CA THR A 534 1.59 -21.91 -1.88
C THR A 534 1.83 -22.30 -0.42
N LEU A 535 2.03 -21.32 0.47
CA LEU A 535 2.21 -21.57 1.92
C LEU A 535 1.06 -22.39 2.50
N PHE A 536 -0.19 -21.96 2.28
CA PHE A 536 -1.36 -22.66 2.80
C PHE A 536 -1.62 -23.99 2.10
N ALA A 537 -1.34 -24.11 0.79
CA ALA A 537 -1.54 -25.36 0.05
C ALA A 537 -0.53 -26.45 0.44
N THR A 538 0.71 -26.08 0.73
CA THR A 538 1.82 -27.01 0.97
C THR A 538 2.20 -27.15 2.44
N GLN A 539 1.74 -26.23 3.29
CA GLN A 539 2.22 -26.03 4.67
C GLN A 539 3.73 -25.85 4.76
N GLN A 540 4.37 -25.36 3.70
CA GLN A 540 5.81 -25.13 3.63
C GLN A 540 6.08 -23.71 3.15
N LEU A 541 7.12 -23.10 3.73
CA LEU A 541 7.56 -21.77 3.35
C LEU A 541 8.95 -21.83 2.72
N ALA A 542 9.02 -21.58 1.42
CA ALA A 542 10.28 -21.58 0.69
C ALA A 542 11.15 -20.37 1.11
N PRO A 543 12.47 -20.54 1.35
CA PRO A 543 13.35 -19.46 1.79
C PRO A 543 13.35 -18.21 0.90
N GLU A 544 13.22 -18.38 -0.41
CA GLU A 544 13.14 -17.29 -1.38
C GLU A 544 11.90 -16.40 -1.21
N ASN A 545 10.87 -16.89 -0.54
CA ASN A 545 9.62 -16.18 -0.28
C ASN A 545 9.64 -15.40 1.04
N VAL A 546 10.76 -15.40 1.77
CA VAL A 546 10.92 -14.71 3.05
C VAL A 546 11.98 -13.62 2.95
N ALA A 547 11.69 -12.44 3.48
CA ALA A 547 12.68 -11.36 3.61
C ALA A 547 12.34 -10.43 4.77
N ILE A 548 13.32 -9.68 5.27
CA ILE A 548 13.04 -8.51 6.11
C ILE A 548 12.47 -7.42 5.20
N TRP A 549 11.22 -7.03 5.47
CA TRP A 549 10.56 -5.95 4.77
C TRP A 549 11.16 -4.60 5.16
N ARG A 550 11.18 -4.28 6.46
CA ARG A 550 11.77 -3.05 7.02
C ARG A 550 12.21 -3.24 8.47
N ARG A 551 13.08 -2.34 8.93
CA ARG A 551 13.43 -2.15 10.34
C ARG A 551 13.18 -0.70 10.70
N VAL A 552 12.30 -0.45 11.66
CA VAL A 552 11.88 0.92 12.02
C VAL A 552 12.04 1.13 13.52
N ALA A 553 12.69 2.23 13.90
CA ALA A 553 12.80 2.62 15.31
C ALA A 553 11.59 3.47 15.70
N PHE A 554 10.75 2.94 16.58
CA PHE A 554 9.68 3.71 17.18
C PHE A 554 10.07 4.16 18.58
N ARG A 555 9.97 5.48 18.81
CA ARG A 555 10.19 6.08 20.12
C ARG A 555 8.94 6.81 20.53
N ASP A 556 8.51 6.59 21.77
CA ASP A 556 7.43 7.34 22.39
C ASP A 556 7.71 8.85 22.22
N PRO A 557 6.84 9.61 21.53
CA PRO A 557 7.09 11.02 21.27
C PRO A 557 7.17 11.89 22.52
N VAL A 558 6.60 11.42 23.64
CA VAL A 558 6.57 12.13 24.92
C VAL A 558 7.73 11.70 25.81
N THR A 559 8.03 10.40 25.87
CA THR A 559 9.02 9.87 26.82
C THR A 559 10.37 9.52 26.22
N GLY A 560 10.48 9.36 24.90
CA GLY A 560 11.67 8.91 24.18
C GLY A 560 11.98 7.42 24.34
N ALA A 561 11.18 6.69 25.14
CA ALA A 561 11.33 5.25 25.35
C ALA A 561 11.09 4.46 24.06
N PHE A 562 11.68 3.28 23.93
CA PHE A 562 11.34 2.37 22.83
C PHE A 562 9.88 1.98 22.92
N ALA A 563 9.19 2.04 21.77
CA ALA A 563 7.81 1.63 21.65
C ALA A 563 7.73 0.34 20.83
N GLN A 564 6.92 -0.60 21.31
CA GLN A 564 6.63 -1.87 20.65
C GLN A 564 5.45 -1.71 19.71
N VAL A 565 5.41 -2.45 18.61
CA VAL A 565 4.24 -2.45 17.72
C VAL A 565 3.12 -3.28 18.35
N THR A 566 1.88 -2.79 18.26
CA THR A 566 0.69 -3.49 18.75
C THR A 566 -0.31 -3.82 17.65
N ASP A 567 -0.41 -3.00 16.60
CA ASP A 567 -1.18 -3.34 15.40
C ASP A 567 -0.71 -2.52 14.20
N ALA A 568 -1.04 -2.94 12.98
CA ALA A 568 -0.71 -2.22 11.77
C ALA A 568 -1.69 -2.45 10.63
N LEU A 569 -1.83 -1.42 9.79
CA LEU A 569 -2.70 -1.39 8.63
C LEU A 569 -1.94 -0.75 7.45
N TYR A 570 -1.98 -1.39 6.29
CA TYR A 570 -1.43 -0.84 5.06
C TYR A 570 -2.53 -0.26 4.17
N LEU A 571 -2.45 1.04 3.86
CA LEU A 571 -3.49 1.76 3.15
C LEU A 571 -2.88 2.85 2.26
N HIS A 572 -3.27 2.90 0.98
CA HIS A 572 -2.81 3.90 0.01
C HIS A 572 -1.27 4.03 -0.03
N ASP A 573 -0.57 2.88 -0.12
CA ASP A 573 0.89 2.77 -0.13
C ASP A 573 1.59 3.31 1.12
N LYS A 574 0.85 3.46 2.24
CA LYS A 574 1.37 3.92 3.52
C LYS A 574 1.05 2.92 4.61
N LEU A 575 1.98 2.77 5.54
CA LEU A 575 1.78 1.97 6.73
C LEU A 575 1.27 2.86 7.86
N TYR A 576 0.09 2.54 8.38
CA TYR A 576 -0.43 3.11 9.61
C TYR A 576 -0.25 2.07 10.71
N LEU A 577 0.27 2.45 11.87
CA LEU A 577 0.54 1.46 12.92
C LEU A 577 0.39 2.07 14.30
N LEU A 578 0.03 1.22 15.24
CA LEU A 578 -0.02 1.55 16.66
C LEU A 578 1.24 1.02 17.33
N THR A 579 1.77 1.84 18.23
CA THR A 579 2.83 1.40 19.13
C THR A 579 2.44 1.64 20.57
N HIS A 580 2.95 0.81 21.47
CA HIS A 580 2.81 0.93 22.92
C HIS A 580 4.17 1.09 23.60
N SER A 581 4.23 1.96 24.60
CA SER A 581 5.36 2.15 25.50
C SER A 581 4.86 2.24 26.93
N ARG A 582 5.65 1.72 27.88
CA ARG A 582 5.33 1.76 29.31
C ARG A 582 6.43 2.48 30.09
N ARG A 583 6.04 3.44 30.95
CA ARG A 583 6.97 4.11 31.88
C ARG A 583 6.33 4.19 33.28
N GLY A 584 6.81 3.35 34.20
CA GLY A 584 6.19 3.20 35.52
C GLY A 584 4.82 2.53 35.41
N GLU A 585 3.79 3.14 36.01
CA GLU A 585 2.41 2.64 35.99
C GLU A 585 1.54 3.15 34.84
N ARG A 586 2.08 3.97 33.92
CA ARG A 586 1.28 4.56 32.82
C ARG A 586 1.63 3.94 31.46
N ASP A 587 0.59 3.52 30.75
CA ASP A 587 0.65 3.06 29.37
C ASP A 587 0.48 4.23 28.39
N ASN A 588 1.29 4.28 27.34
CA ASN A 588 1.16 5.26 26.27
C ASN A 588 1.07 4.54 24.93
N SER A 589 0.15 4.97 24.07
CA SER A 589 0.06 4.46 22.71
C SER A 589 0.14 5.57 21.68
N THR A 590 0.79 5.31 20.56
CA THR A 590 0.95 6.30 19.47
C THR A 590 0.49 5.69 18.15
N LEU A 591 -0.33 6.44 17.42
CA LEU A 591 -0.66 6.17 16.03
C LEU A 591 0.35 6.87 15.13
N TRP A 592 0.97 6.10 14.26
CA TRP A 592 1.97 6.56 13.30
C TRP A 592 1.48 6.41 11.87
N ARG A 593 2.09 7.20 10.99
CA ARG A 593 2.11 6.98 9.55
C ARG A 593 3.55 6.86 9.09
N PHE A 594 3.87 5.76 8.45
CA PHE A 594 5.16 5.47 7.87
C PHE A 594 5.04 5.35 6.35
N ASP A 595 5.87 6.09 5.63
CA ASP A 595 5.97 6.06 4.17
C ASP A 595 7.14 5.13 3.76
N PRO A 596 6.85 3.96 3.16
CA PRO A 596 7.89 2.98 2.83
C PRO A 596 8.84 3.39 1.71
N GLU A 597 8.45 4.38 0.88
CA GLU A 597 9.25 4.89 -0.23
C GLU A 597 10.22 5.98 0.23
N SER A 598 9.73 6.97 0.97
CA SER A 598 10.55 8.07 1.49
C SER A 598 11.24 7.75 2.81
N ASN A 599 10.85 6.65 3.47
CA ASN A 599 11.28 6.28 4.83
C ASN A 599 10.92 7.35 5.87
N GLU A 600 9.88 8.15 5.60
CA GLU A 600 9.38 9.19 6.49
C GLU A 600 8.43 8.59 7.54
N LEU A 601 8.71 8.88 8.81
CA LEU A 601 7.90 8.47 9.95
C LEU A 601 7.24 9.70 10.59
N MET A 602 5.91 9.70 10.67
CA MET A 602 5.10 10.81 11.20
C MET A 602 4.20 10.33 12.33
N VAL A 603 4.19 11.06 13.44
CA VAL A 603 3.21 10.88 14.52
C VAL A 603 1.88 11.49 14.08
N LEU A 604 0.81 10.70 14.10
CA LEU A 604 -0.55 11.18 13.84
C LEU A 604 -1.27 11.55 15.13
N ARG A 605 -1.17 10.71 16.16
CA ARG A 605 -1.83 10.93 17.44
C ARG A 605 -1.13 10.17 18.57
N ASN A 606 -1.10 10.77 19.76
CA ASN A 606 -0.68 10.10 20.99
C ASN A 606 -1.87 9.92 21.95
N PHE A 607 -1.90 8.79 22.65
CA PHE A 607 -2.93 8.36 23.58
C PHE A 607 -2.26 8.05 24.92
N THR A 608 -2.26 9.02 25.82
CA THR A 608 -1.62 8.90 27.13
C THR A 608 -2.54 8.18 28.11
N GLY A 609 -2.00 7.24 28.87
CA GLY A 609 -2.74 6.43 29.84
C GLY A 609 -3.67 5.39 29.22
N ASN A 610 -3.44 4.99 27.97
CA ASN A 610 -4.27 4.01 27.28
C ASN A 610 -3.40 3.10 26.41
N ARG A 611 -3.72 1.81 26.42
CA ARG A 611 -3.06 0.79 25.63
C ARG A 611 -3.89 0.47 24.38
N ALA A 612 -3.46 0.98 23.23
CA ALA A 612 -4.10 0.72 21.95
C ALA A 612 -3.64 -0.62 21.36
N GLU A 613 -4.60 -1.48 21.05
CA GLU A 613 -4.38 -2.87 20.58
C GLU A 613 -4.89 -3.10 19.16
N GLY A 614 -5.83 -2.31 18.66
CA GLY A 614 -6.44 -2.57 17.35
C GLY A 614 -6.60 -1.33 16.50
N LEU A 615 -6.38 -1.47 15.19
CA LEU A 615 -6.45 -0.40 14.20
C LEU A 615 -7.24 -0.86 12.96
N ALA A 616 -8.36 -0.20 12.69
CA ALA A 616 -9.15 -0.42 11.48
C ALA A 616 -9.41 0.89 10.74
N TYR A 617 -9.52 0.85 9.42
CA TYR A 617 -9.89 2.01 8.61
C TYR A 617 -11.28 1.86 8.01
N ASN A 618 -12.16 2.81 8.31
CA ASN A 618 -13.51 2.90 7.76
C ASN A 618 -13.50 3.70 6.47
N SER A 619 -13.43 3.02 5.35
CA SER A 619 -13.42 3.64 4.02
C SER A 619 -14.69 4.43 3.70
N ALA A 620 -15.84 4.08 4.28
CA ALA A 620 -17.10 4.79 4.05
C ALA A 620 -17.16 6.16 4.76
N ARG A 621 -16.37 6.35 5.83
CA ARG A 621 -16.37 7.57 6.66
C ARG A 621 -15.02 8.27 6.73
N ASP A 622 -14.03 7.78 5.98
CA ASP A 622 -12.64 8.26 5.95
C ASP A 622 -12.04 8.49 7.35
N ARG A 623 -12.16 7.48 8.23
CA ARG A 623 -11.69 7.55 9.61
C ARG A 623 -11.14 6.23 10.11
N PHE A 624 -10.14 6.31 10.97
CA PHE A 624 -9.61 5.18 11.71
C PHE A 624 -10.47 4.91 12.93
N LEU A 625 -10.68 3.63 13.24
CA LEU A 625 -11.15 3.15 14.53
C LEU A 625 -9.93 2.59 15.26
N ILE A 626 -9.78 3.00 16.52
CA ILE A 626 -8.70 2.55 17.39
C ILE A 626 -9.33 1.87 18.59
N VAL A 627 -8.87 0.67 18.86
CA VAL A 627 -9.29 -0.18 19.98
C VAL A 627 -8.30 -0.03 21.10
N PHE A 628 -8.80 0.23 22.31
CA PHE A 628 -8.00 0.23 23.53
C PHE A 628 -8.37 -0.94 24.42
N ASP A 629 -7.35 -1.57 24.99
CA ASP A 629 -7.50 -2.55 26.05
C ASP A 629 -8.09 -1.89 27.30
N GLY A 630 -8.85 -2.66 28.07
CA GLY A 630 -9.44 -2.27 29.33
C GLY A 630 -8.55 -2.55 30.55
N GLU A 631 -7.28 -2.90 30.34
CA GLU A 631 -6.25 -3.13 31.38
C GLU A 631 -6.68 -4.15 32.46
N GLY A 632 -7.55 -5.11 32.09
CA GLY A 632 -8.11 -6.11 33.01
C GLY A 632 -9.03 -5.56 34.12
N LYS A 633 -9.31 -4.25 34.14
CA LYS A 633 -10.16 -3.57 35.13
C LYS A 633 -11.42 -2.93 34.53
N ALA A 634 -11.43 -2.67 33.22
CA ALA A 634 -12.54 -2.10 32.46
C ALA A 634 -12.77 -2.88 31.15
N ASN A 635 -13.86 -2.59 30.44
CA ASN A 635 -14.08 -3.14 29.09
C ASN A 635 -13.21 -2.40 28.07
N SER A 636 -12.82 -3.08 26.98
CA SER A 636 -12.23 -2.39 25.83
C SER A 636 -13.16 -1.27 25.33
N HIS A 637 -12.55 -0.22 24.80
CA HIS A 637 -13.28 0.92 24.26
C HIS A 637 -12.69 1.35 22.93
N PHE A 638 -13.48 2.06 22.13
CA PHE A 638 -13.04 2.55 20.84
C PHE A 638 -13.05 4.07 20.79
N THR A 639 -12.10 4.63 20.05
CA THR A 639 -12.19 6.00 19.56
C THR A 639 -12.08 6.03 18.05
N HIS A 640 -12.58 7.10 17.45
CA HIS A 640 -12.37 7.37 16.03
C HIS A 640 -11.32 8.47 15.87
N TYR A 641 -10.46 8.32 14.87
CA TYR A 641 -9.47 9.31 14.49
C TYR A 641 -9.64 9.64 13.00
N SER A 642 -9.81 10.92 12.67
CA SER A 642 -9.84 11.38 11.28
C SER A 642 -8.60 12.24 11.04
N GLN A 643 -7.96 12.14 9.88
CA GLN A 643 -6.76 12.96 9.57
C GLN A 643 -7.03 14.48 9.54
N GLY A 644 -8.28 14.92 9.75
CA GLY A 644 -8.71 16.32 9.82
C GLY A 644 -9.26 16.80 11.16
N THR A 645 -9.18 16.01 12.25
CA THR A 645 -9.62 16.39 13.62
C THR A 645 -8.45 16.41 14.60
#